data_AF-A0A3B0WVA4-F1
#
_entry.id   AF-A0A3B0WVA4-F1
#
_cell.length_a   1.000
_cell.length_b   1.000
_cell.length_c   1.000
_cell.angle_alpha   90.00
_cell.angle_beta   90.00
_cell.angle_gamma   90.00
#
_symmetry.space_group_name_H-M   'P 1'
#
loop_
_entity.id
_entity.type
_entity.pdbx_description
1 polymer ?
#
loop_
_entity_poly.entity_id
_entity_poly.type
_entity_poly.pdbx_seq_one_letter_code
_entity_poly.pdbx_strand_id
1 'polypeptide(L)'
;MQEPELQAYRKKLKCSFPQIEDCFEDYVKDALNGLTNEGIDQYLKGASMVCMIGRGWEPVLVYLEEMPGIARQLGEPMLEIVSQSVWNMSRTPNGNSIPPFMQSLPEAARRLGSLEQMENYLEIIFDFMENTTGSIHGHHSTFASPGLPELLKQTPYLLNQLSLEGLKNWVEYGARNYNNHPERQIDYFCLQSADSKAMLQRERHGTLFMDNQRKLDMYLRSMWQDESYFVPYSLGFDELRKPVPYYDNLGIRVPDVYDEFVYDGGVVSGIDRYRVTIAHIAAHRRWSEVLVADNFSPFQRIAIEHLEDSRVEYLMLKEYPGLRQYLLAMHPAPIEGDCNTEKESCIRHRLAMLSRSILDENHGYTNEHILEFRKRFFDAVKEDGGSTKAMVDIGITFTVRTRLQSDQLPHIRFENTEVEYRDDNRHMWVFIEENDEAEDFENKQQSKSEELENDGLPPRHYPEWDYNTSSFKPDWVSLYESIHPSANASDIDKILDKHAALAKLLKLILDKLKPQRFVRVRYQEEGSELDLDIAIRSLIDYKCGSQPDPRINMSHKHDGRDIAVMILLDLSASLNDKPDGSDQTLLQLSQEAVSLLAWTIEQLGDKYAIAGFHSDTRHNLRYYHMKGYSEEFDDTVKGRLAAMDAGYSTRMGGAIRHAAHYLEGQIAEKKLMLILTDGEPADIDVEDAKYLISDTKKAVDELSSKGMSSYCISLDTKADDYIQDIFGAGGYTIIDHVEKLPEKLPLLFASLTS
;
A
#
# COMPACT_ATOMS: atom_id res chain seq x y z
N MET A 1 31.14 15.92 -33.54
CA MET A 1 31.77 14.92 -32.67
C MET A 1 33.15 14.62 -33.20
N GLN A 2 34.18 14.66 -32.36
CA GLN A 2 35.56 14.34 -32.79
C GLN A 2 35.76 12.81 -32.75
N GLU A 3 36.61 12.26 -33.63
CA GLU A 3 36.92 10.82 -33.72
C GLU A 3 37.25 10.13 -32.36
N PRO A 4 38.04 10.74 -31.43
CA PRO A 4 38.30 10.15 -30.11
C PRO A 4 37.07 10.09 -29.18
N GLU A 5 36.13 11.01 -29.33
CA GLU A 5 34.90 11.10 -28.54
C GLU A 5 33.89 10.03 -28.98
N LEU A 6 33.73 9.85 -30.30
CA LEU A 6 32.94 8.76 -30.89
C LEU A 6 33.49 7.38 -30.47
N GLN A 7 34.82 7.21 -30.44
CA GLN A 7 35.45 5.98 -29.96
C GLN A 7 35.18 5.71 -28.46
N ALA A 8 35.03 6.76 -27.63
CA ALA A 8 34.71 6.60 -26.22
C ALA A 8 33.27 6.05 -26.03
N TYR A 9 32.29 6.59 -26.76
CA TYR A 9 30.92 6.09 -26.73
C TYR A 9 30.80 4.69 -27.35
N ARG A 10 31.51 4.43 -28.46
CA ARG A 10 31.53 3.11 -29.09
C ARG A 10 31.99 2.01 -28.13
N LYS A 11 32.97 2.29 -27.26
CA LYS A 11 33.45 1.35 -26.22
C LYS A 11 32.39 1.02 -25.16
N LYS A 12 31.41 1.90 -24.93
CA LYS A 12 30.32 1.65 -23.97
C LYS A 12 29.27 0.68 -24.52
N LEU A 13 29.09 0.60 -25.84
CA LEU A 13 28.17 -0.34 -26.49
C LEU A 13 28.79 -1.75 -26.62
N LYS A 14 28.25 -2.73 -25.87
CA LYS A 14 28.63 -4.15 -25.96
C LYS A 14 27.85 -4.87 -27.05
N CYS A 15 28.05 -4.45 -28.29
CA CYS A 15 27.47 -5.06 -29.49
C CYS A 15 28.50 -4.98 -30.64
N SER A 16 28.58 -5.99 -31.50
CA SER A 16 29.60 -6.08 -32.57
C SER A 16 29.05 -6.47 -33.94
N PHE A 17 27.75 -6.24 -34.19
CA PHE A 17 27.16 -6.50 -35.50
C PHE A 17 27.58 -5.42 -36.51
N PRO A 18 28.08 -5.81 -37.72
CA PRO A 18 28.51 -4.86 -38.74
C PRO A 18 27.45 -3.83 -39.13
N GLN A 19 26.18 -4.26 -39.18
CA GLN A 19 25.04 -3.42 -39.55
C GLN A 19 24.83 -2.22 -38.60
N ILE A 20 25.32 -2.31 -37.36
CA ILE A 20 25.21 -1.22 -36.38
C ILE A 20 26.37 -0.24 -36.56
N GLU A 21 27.55 -0.68 -37.00
CA GLU A 21 28.72 0.20 -37.20
C GLU A 21 28.44 1.30 -38.23
N ASP A 22 27.72 0.96 -39.30
CA ASP A 22 27.43 1.88 -40.40
C ASP A 22 26.51 3.03 -39.99
N CYS A 23 25.71 2.87 -38.93
CA CYS A 23 24.72 3.86 -38.48
C CYS A 23 24.97 4.39 -37.05
N PHE A 24 25.93 3.82 -36.32
CA PHE A 24 26.16 4.14 -34.90
C PHE A 24 26.49 5.60 -34.66
N GLU A 25 27.30 6.23 -35.53
CA GLU A 25 27.67 7.63 -35.39
C GLU A 25 26.44 8.55 -35.44
N ASP A 26 25.49 8.28 -36.32
CA ASP A 26 24.30 9.10 -36.49
C ASP A 26 23.34 8.95 -35.30
N TYR A 27 23.14 7.73 -34.79
CA TYR A 27 22.29 7.51 -33.60
C TYR A 27 22.86 8.13 -32.32
N VAL A 28 24.19 8.08 -32.12
CA VAL A 28 24.83 8.73 -30.97
C VAL A 28 24.72 10.26 -31.08
N LYS A 29 24.86 10.82 -32.29
CA LYS A 29 24.65 12.26 -32.50
C LYS A 29 23.21 12.68 -32.19
N ASP A 30 22.21 11.89 -32.60
CA ASP A 30 20.81 12.20 -32.27
C ASP A 30 20.56 12.12 -30.76
N ALA A 31 21.05 11.06 -30.10
CA ALA A 31 20.97 10.93 -28.64
C ALA A 31 21.62 12.10 -27.89
N LEU A 32 22.79 12.56 -28.34
CA LEU A 32 23.50 13.72 -27.77
C LEU A 32 22.71 15.04 -27.89
N ASN A 33 21.79 15.16 -28.85
CA ASN A 33 20.97 16.37 -29.01
C ASN A 33 19.81 16.43 -28.02
N GLY A 34 19.51 15.35 -27.30
CA GLY A 34 18.28 15.21 -26.52
C GLY A 34 18.42 14.60 -25.13
N LEU A 35 19.54 13.95 -24.83
CA LEU A 35 19.76 13.25 -23.56
C LEU A 35 20.89 13.90 -22.76
N THR A 36 20.80 13.76 -21.44
CA THR A 36 21.87 14.09 -20.50
C THR A 36 23.06 13.13 -20.67
N ASN A 37 24.20 13.47 -20.06
CA ASN A 37 25.36 12.57 -20.06
C ASN A 37 25.05 11.22 -19.38
N GLU A 38 24.22 11.23 -18.35
CA GLU A 38 23.76 10.01 -17.69
C GLU A 38 22.77 9.24 -18.58
N GLY A 39 21.82 9.95 -19.21
CA GLY A 39 20.88 9.39 -20.18
C GLY A 39 21.58 8.69 -21.34
N ILE A 40 22.69 9.22 -21.86
CA ILE A 40 23.48 8.55 -22.92
C ILE A 40 24.11 7.26 -22.41
N ASP A 41 24.57 7.23 -21.16
CA ASP A 41 25.15 6.04 -20.56
C ASP A 41 24.09 4.97 -20.32
N GLN A 42 22.89 5.36 -19.86
CA GLN A 42 21.73 4.48 -19.75
C GLN A 42 21.28 3.97 -21.12
N TYR A 43 21.25 4.83 -22.14
CA TYR A 43 20.90 4.48 -23.52
C TYR A 43 21.82 3.41 -24.11
N LEU A 44 23.14 3.59 -24.01
CA LEU A 44 24.12 2.62 -24.53
C LEU A 44 24.15 1.33 -23.69
N LYS A 45 23.92 1.42 -22.38
CA LYS A 45 23.76 0.26 -21.49
C LYS A 45 22.51 -0.55 -21.85
N GLY A 46 21.39 0.11 -22.11
CA GLY A 46 20.14 -0.51 -22.55
C GLY A 46 20.28 -1.20 -23.92
N ALA A 47 20.89 -0.53 -24.90
CA ALA A 47 21.20 -1.13 -26.20
C ALA A 47 22.12 -2.37 -26.07
N SER A 48 23.08 -2.31 -25.15
CA SER A 48 23.93 -3.47 -24.81
C SER A 48 23.12 -4.62 -24.21
N MET A 49 22.17 -4.32 -23.32
CA MET A 49 21.27 -5.32 -22.75
C MET A 49 20.39 -5.98 -23.82
N VAL A 50 19.81 -5.20 -24.72
CA VAL A 50 19.05 -5.70 -25.88
C VAL A 50 19.94 -6.58 -26.77
N CYS A 51 21.22 -6.26 -26.97
CA CYS A 51 22.13 -7.12 -27.73
C CYS A 51 22.36 -8.48 -27.04
N MET A 52 22.45 -8.50 -25.70
CA MET A 52 22.76 -9.72 -24.93
C MET A 52 21.64 -10.77 -24.98
N ILE A 53 20.43 -10.44 -25.43
CA ILE A 53 19.34 -11.41 -25.58
C ILE A 53 19.56 -12.42 -26.73
N GLY A 54 20.54 -12.17 -27.62
CA GLY A 54 20.93 -13.11 -28.68
C GLY A 54 19.93 -13.23 -29.84
N ARG A 55 19.13 -12.19 -30.11
CA ARG A 55 18.08 -12.18 -31.15
C ARG A 55 18.44 -11.42 -32.43
N GLY A 56 19.74 -11.32 -32.74
CA GLY A 56 20.24 -10.62 -33.94
C GLY A 56 20.43 -9.12 -33.73
N TRP A 57 20.68 -8.40 -34.83
CA TRP A 57 21.00 -6.96 -34.82
C TRP A 57 19.77 -6.05 -34.86
N GLU A 58 18.65 -6.53 -35.41
CA GLU A 58 17.44 -5.71 -35.63
C GLU A 58 16.88 -5.09 -34.33
N PRO A 59 16.71 -5.82 -33.21
CA PRO A 59 16.19 -5.20 -31.97
C PRO A 59 17.10 -4.11 -31.41
N VAL A 60 18.42 -4.27 -31.57
CA VAL A 60 19.40 -3.28 -31.12
C VAL A 60 19.31 -2.02 -31.99
N LEU A 61 19.14 -2.18 -33.30
CA LEU A 61 18.98 -1.05 -34.21
C LEU A 61 17.68 -0.29 -33.92
N VAL A 62 16.54 -0.97 -33.75
CA VAL A 62 15.27 -0.32 -33.37
C VAL A 62 15.40 0.41 -32.03
N TYR A 63 16.11 -0.18 -31.05
CA TYR A 63 16.36 0.50 -29.78
C TYR A 63 17.17 1.79 -29.96
N LEU A 64 18.26 1.72 -30.74
CA LEU A 64 19.11 2.88 -30.98
C LEU A 64 18.39 3.99 -31.76
N GLU A 65 17.49 3.61 -32.66
CA GLU A 65 16.72 4.55 -33.48
C GLU A 65 15.61 5.25 -32.69
N GLU A 66 14.79 4.51 -31.95
CA GLU A 66 13.53 5.03 -31.40
C GLU A 66 13.66 5.63 -29.98
N MET A 67 14.55 5.06 -29.15
CA MET A 67 14.60 5.40 -27.73
C MET A 67 14.99 6.84 -27.41
N PRO A 68 15.89 7.52 -28.16
CA PRO A 68 16.15 8.94 -27.94
C PRO A 68 14.90 9.83 -28.15
N GLY A 69 14.01 9.45 -29.06
CA GLY A 69 12.72 10.12 -29.26
C GLY A 69 11.77 9.91 -28.08
N ILE A 70 11.61 8.65 -27.66
CA ILE A 70 10.74 8.26 -26.53
C ILE A 70 11.22 8.92 -25.22
N ALA A 71 12.51 8.88 -24.94
CA ALA A 71 13.09 9.45 -23.73
C ALA A 71 12.97 10.98 -23.67
N ARG A 72 13.06 11.68 -24.82
CA ARG A 72 12.79 13.13 -24.88
C ARG A 72 11.33 13.45 -24.56
N GLN A 73 10.40 12.59 -24.96
CA GLN A 73 8.98 12.84 -24.79
C GLN A 73 8.49 12.49 -23.38
N LEU A 74 8.92 11.34 -22.86
CA LEU A 74 8.39 10.78 -21.60
C LEU A 74 9.38 10.85 -20.43
N GLY A 75 10.65 11.10 -20.70
CA GLY A 75 11.73 11.13 -19.71
C GLY A 75 12.76 10.01 -19.89
N GLU A 76 13.98 10.25 -19.42
CA GLU A 76 15.11 9.31 -19.50
C GLU A 76 14.91 7.95 -18.81
N PRO A 77 14.10 7.81 -17.72
CA PRO A 77 13.82 6.49 -17.13
C PRO A 77 13.30 5.45 -18.13
N MET A 78 12.64 5.88 -19.21
CA MET A 78 12.16 4.98 -20.27
C MET A 78 13.26 4.13 -20.92
N LEU A 79 14.52 4.60 -20.93
CA LEU A 79 15.66 3.87 -21.45
C LEU A 79 15.84 2.54 -20.68
N GLU A 80 15.87 2.61 -19.36
CA GLU A 80 16.02 1.43 -18.52
C GLU A 80 14.76 0.57 -18.57
N ILE A 81 13.57 1.17 -18.40
CA ILE A 81 12.28 0.46 -18.39
C ILE A 81 12.09 -0.39 -19.65
N VAL A 82 12.34 0.16 -20.85
CA VAL A 82 12.18 -0.58 -22.11
C VAL A 82 13.24 -1.67 -22.24
N SER A 83 14.50 -1.37 -21.94
CA SER A 83 15.57 -2.38 -22.05
C SER A 83 15.34 -3.57 -21.11
N GLN A 84 14.86 -3.30 -19.89
CA GLN A 84 14.48 -4.31 -18.91
C GLN A 84 13.22 -5.08 -19.33
N SER A 85 12.24 -4.41 -19.94
CA SER A 85 11.06 -5.06 -20.51
C SER A 85 11.43 -6.05 -21.62
N VAL A 86 12.29 -5.64 -22.56
CA VAL A 86 12.81 -6.53 -23.61
C VAL A 86 13.58 -7.71 -23.01
N TRP A 87 14.41 -7.46 -22.00
CA TRP A 87 15.13 -8.50 -21.28
C TRP A 87 14.18 -9.50 -20.62
N ASN A 88 13.18 -9.02 -19.88
CA ASN A 88 12.18 -9.85 -19.21
C ASN A 88 11.40 -10.70 -20.21
N MET A 89 10.91 -10.10 -21.30
CA MET A 89 10.19 -10.80 -22.36
C MET A 89 11.05 -11.89 -23.01
N SER A 90 12.36 -11.64 -23.20
CA SER A 90 13.29 -12.61 -23.80
C SER A 90 13.50 -13.89 -22.99
N ARG A 91 13.23 -13.84 -21.68
CA ARG A 91 13.33 -14.98 -20.76
C ARG A 91 12.06 -15.82 -20.71
N THR A 92 11.05 -15.46 -21.49
CA THR A 92 9.81 -16.23 -21.65
C THR A 92 9.77 -16.90 -23.03
N PRO A 93 8.81 -17.82 -23.27
CA PRO A 93 8.57 -18.36 -24.62
C PRO A 93 8.16 -17.28 -25.66
N ASN A 94 7.83 -16.06 -25.22
CA ASN A 94 7.32 -14.96 -26.06
C ASN A 94 8.39 -14.15 -26.80
N GLY A 95 9.62 -14.67 -26.97
CA GLY A 95 10.70 -13.92 -27.62
C GLY A 95 10.41 -13.48 -29.07
N ASN A 96 9.43 -14.10 -29.75
CA ASN A 96 8.97 -13.68 -31.09
C ASN A 96 8.08 -12.42 -31.04
N SER A 97 7.61 -12.01 -29.87
CA SER A 97 6.84 -10.80 -29.64
C SER A 97 7.72 -9.56 -29.42
N ILE A 98 9.03 -9.72 -29.28
CA ILE A 98 9.96 -8.59 -29.06
C ILE A 98 9.96 -7.60 -30.24
N PRO A 99 10.07 -8.03 -31.51
CA PRO A 99 10.00 -7.09 -32.63
C PRO A 99 8.69 -6.28 -32.70
N PRO A 100 7.48 -6.88 -32.66
CA PRO A 100 6.25 -6.10 -32.65
C PRO A 100 6.08 -5.25 -31.38
N PHE A 101 6.62 -5.70 -30.24
CA PHE A 101 6.66 -4.90 -29.01
C PHE A 101 7.44 -3.61 -29.25
N MET A 102 8.69 -3.71 -29.70
CA MET A 102 9.54 -2.53 -29.95
C MET A 102 8.97 -1.62 -31.03
N GLN A 103 8.37 -2.17 -32.08
CA GLN A 103 7.72 -1.41 -33.14
C GLN A 103 6.46 -0.66 -32.65
N SER A 104 5.81 -1.13 -31.57
CA SER A 104 4.64 -0.46 -30.99
C SER A 104 4.99 0.73 -30.09
N LEU A 105 6.21 0.75 -29.51
CA LEU A 105 6.61 1.72 -28.49
C LEU A 105 6.59 3.18 -28.96
N PRO A 106 7.02 3.55 -30.19
CA PRO A 106 7.03 4.97 -30.59
C PRO A 106 5.61 5.55 -30.67
N GLU A 107 4.67 4.80 -31.24
CA GLU A 107 3.27 5.23 -31.31
C GLU A 107 2.62 5.21 -29.93
N ALA A 108 2.93 4.22 -29.08
CA ALA A 108 2.45 4.18 -27.71
C ALA A 108 2.95 5.39 -26.92
N ALA A 109 4.23 5.72 -26.98
CA ALA A 109 4.80 6.89 -26.34
C ALA A 109 4.14 8.18 -26.84
N ARG A 110 3.94 8.30 -28.16
CA ARG A 110 3.26 9.44 -28.77
C ARG A 110 1.81 9.57 -28.30
N ARG A 111 1.08 8.47 -28.12
CA ARG A 111 -0.34 8.45 -27.78
C ARG A 111 -0.66 8.44 -26.29
N LEU A 112 0.27 8.01 -25.45
CA LEU A 112 0.08 7.99 -24.00
C LEU A 112 0.59 9.27 -23.37
N GLY A 113 1.64 9.88 -23.91
CA GLY A 113 2.02 11.26 -23.60
C GLY A 113 2.61 11.51 -22.20
N SER A 114 2.66 10.52 -21.31
CA SER A 114 3.30 10.59 -20.00
C SER A 114 3.99 9.28 -19.61
N LEU A 115 5.00 9.36 -18.73
CA LEU A 115 5.74 8.21 -18.21
C LEU A 115 4.80 7.20 -17.54
N GLU A 116 3.94 7.69 -16.65
CA GLU A 116 2.98 6.89 -15.89
C GLU A 116 2.00 6.12 -16.80
N GLN A 117 1.45 6.79 -17.82
CA GLN A 117 0.58 6.11 -18.80
C GLN A 117 1.34 5.04 -19.59
N MET A 118 2.62 5.27 -19.88
CA MET A 118 3.46 4.28 -20.55
C MET A 118 3.76 3.08 -19.65
N GLU A 119 4.00 3.29 -18.36
CA GLU A 119 4.18 2.21 -17.37
C GLU A 119 2.91 1.36 -17.24
N ASN A 120 1.75 2.00 -17.10
CA ASN A 120 0.44 1.33 -17.06
C ASN A 120 0.16 0.55 -18.36
N TYR A 121 0.53 1.09 -19.52
CA TYR A 121 0.45 0.36 -20.79
C TYR A 121 1.35 -0.88 -20.79
N LEU A 122 2.59 -0.76 -20.31
CA LEU A 122 3.49 -1.90 -20.20
C LEU A 122 2.92 -2.95 -19.24
N GLU A 123 2.35 -2.54 -18.11
CA GLU A 123 1.66 -3.44 -17.17
C GLU A 123 0.54 -4.23 -17.87
N ILE A 124 -0.38 -3.58 -18.60
CA ILE A 124 -1.42 -4.26 -19.38
C ILE A 124 -0.83 -5.32 -20.33
N ILE A 125 0.26 -4.98 -21.03
CA ILE A 125 0.90 -5.91 -21.98
C ILE A 125 1.57 -7.08 -21.26
N PHE A 126 2.24 -6.84 -20.14
CA PHE A 126 2.93 -7.87 -19.37
C PHE A 126 1.95 -8.77 -18.62
N ASP A 127 0.89 -8.22 -18.05
CA ASP A 127 -0.21 -8.98 -17.45
C ASP A 127 -0.91 -9.84 -18.49
N PHE A 128 -1.18 -9.28 -19.68
CA PHE A 128 -1.74 -10.06 -20.78
C PHE A 128 -0.80 -11.19 -21.19
N MET A 129 0.50 -10.91 -21.33
CA MET A 129 1.51 -11.91 -21.66
C MET A 129 1.54 -13.03 -20.62
N GLU A 130 1.58 -12.70 -19.33
CA GLU A 130 1.64 -13.67 -18.23
C GLU A 130 0.37 -14.54 -18.20
N ASN A 131 -0.80 -13.92 -18.25
CA ASN A 131 -2.10 -14.59 -18.17
C ASN A 131 -2.41 -15.50 -19.37
N THR A 132 -1.78 -15.27 -20.52
CA THR A 132 -2.01 -16.03 -21.76
C THR A 132 -0.85 -16.92 -22.17
N THR A 133 0.24 -16.94 -21.39
CA THR A 133 1.36 -17.87 -21.59
C THR A 133 1.05 -19.22 -20.96
N GLY A 134 0.95 -20.28 -21.77
CA GLY A 134 0.51 -21.60 -21.32
C GLY A 134 1.60 -22.44 -20.61
N SER A 135 1.19 -23.25 -19.62
CA SER A 135 2.03 -24.23 -18.91
C SER A 135 1.40 -25.62 -18.95
N ILE A 136 2.16 -26.64 -19.38
CA ILE A 136 1.65 -28.03 -19.49
C ILE A 136 1.64 -28.73 -18.12
N HIS A 137 2.53 -28.35 -17.20
CA HIS A 137 2.77 -29.06 -15.93
C HIS A 137 2.90 -28.10 -14.73
N GLY A 138 2.27 -26.92 -14.77
CA GLY A 138 2.23 -25.97 -13.65
C GLY A 138 3.56 -25.26 -13.32
N HIS A 139 4.71 -25.76 -13.75
CA HIS A 139 6.03 -25.24 -13.35
C HIS A 139 6.90 -24.65 -14.47
N HIS A 140 6.55 -24.86 -15.75
CA HIS A 140 7.30 -24.28 -16.88
C HIS A 140 6.37 -23.70 -17.94
N SER A 141 6.45 -22.39 -18.16
CA SER A 141 5.84 -21.71 -19.32
C SER A 141 6.41 -22.35 -20.60
N THR A 142 5.60 -23.19 -21.24
CA THR A 142 6.06 -24.03 -22.36
C THR A 142 5.59 -23.46 -23.70
N PHE A 143 4.49 -22.70 -23.71
CA PHE A 143 3.91 -22.14 -24.92
C PHE A 143 3.85 -20.62 -24.85
N ALA A 144 4.27 -19.97 -25.94
CA ALA A 144 4.09 -18.54 -26.11
C ALA A 144 2.61 -18.17 -26.16
N SER A 145 2.27 -16.98 -25.69
CA SER A 145 0.96 -16.37 -25.86
C SER A 145 0.62 -16.28 -27.35
N PRO A 146 -0.48 -16.91 -27.79
CA PRO A 146 -0.86 -16.88 -29.20
C PRO A 146 -1.39 -15.51 -29.62
N GLY A 147 -2.06 -14.77 -28.73
CA GLY A 147 -2.62 -13.44 -29.02
C GLY A 147 -1.63 -12.28 -28.91
N LEU A 148 -0.52 -12.41 -28.16
CA LEU A 148 0.38 -11.29 -27.85
C LEU A 148 1.02 -10.64 -29.08
N PRO A 149 1.57 -11.39 -30.07
CA PRO A 149 2.11 -10.78 -31.27
C PRO A 149 1.07 -9.96 -32.05
N GLU A 150 -0.19 -10.40 -32.05
CA GLU A 150 -1.27 -9.73 -32.79
C GLU A 150 -1.78 -8.50 -32.05
N LEU A 151 -1.89 -8.58 -30.72
CA LEU A 151 -2.17 -7.43 -29.85
C LEU A 151 -1.17 -6.30 -30.11
N LEU A 152 0.13 -6.60 -30.05
CA LEU A 152 1.19 -5.60 -30.22
C LEU A 152 1.20 -4.96 -31.62
N LYS A 153 0.87 -5.72 -32.66
CA LYS A 153 0.69 -5.18 -34.02
C LYS A 153 -0.52 -4.24 -34.12
N GLN A 154 -1.59 -4.53 -33.37
CA GLN A 154 -2.78 -3.68 -33.34
C GLN A 154 -2.68 -2.52 -32.36
N THR A 155 -1.73 -2.53 -31.40
CA THR A 155 -1.55 -1.46 -30.40
C THR A 155 -1.59 -0.07 -31.02
N PRO A 156 -0.82 0.24 -32.10
CA PRO A 156 -0.91 1.55 -32.75
C PRO A 156 -2.35 1.94 -33.11
N TYR A 157 -3.10 1.03 -33.72
CA TYR A 157 -4.49 1.28 -34.10
C TYR A 157 -5.44 1.42 -32.90
N LEU A 158 -5.24 0.62 -31.85
CA LEU A 158 -6.07 0.63 -30.65
C LEU A 158 -5.88 1.91 -29.83
N LEU A 159 -4.63 2.34 -29.59
CA LEU A 159 -4.32 3.60 -28.90
C LEU A 159 -4.74 4.85 -29.68
N ASN A 160 -5.03 4.70 -30.98
CA ASN A 160 -5.64 5.74 -31.79
C ASN A 160 -7.16 5.86 -31.60
N GLN A 161 -7.81 4.90 -30.93
CA GLN A 161 -9.26 4.84 -30.79
C GLN A 161 -9.75 4.74 -29.35
N LEU A 162 -8.92 4.22 -28.46
CA LEU A 162 -9.26 3.93 -27.08
C LEU A 162 -8.42 4.79 -26.13
N SER A 163 -9.02 5.14 -24.99
CA SER A 163 -8.28 5.55 -23.80
C SER A 163 -7.45 4.37 -23.27
N LEU A 164 -6.54 4.63 -22.33
CA LEU A 164 -5.76 3.54 -21.75
C LEU A 164 -6.65 2.56 -20.96
N GLU A 165 -7.68 3.08 -20.28
CA GLU A 165 -8.72 2.27 -19.62
C GLU A 165 -9.49 1.41 -20.64
N GLY A 166 -9.94 2.00 -21.75
CA GLY A 166 -10.64 1.26 -22.80
C GLY A 166 -9.77 0.16 -23.42
N LEU A 167 -8.46 0.41 -23.56
CA LEU A 167 -7.49 -0.63 -23.98
C LEU A 167 -7.42 -1.76 -22.95
N LYS A 168 -7.26 -1.44 -21.65
CA LYS A 168 -7.25 -2.43 -20.55
C LYS A 168 -8.48 -3.33 -20.61
N ASN A 169 -9.68 -2.72 -20.62
CA ASN A 169 -10.95 -3.44 -20.69
C ASN A 169 -11.06 -4.35 -21.92
N TRP A 170 -10.64 -3.84 -23.09
CA TRP A 170 -10.68 -4.61 -24.33
C TRP A 170 -9.69 -5.79 -24.32
N VAL A 171 -8.49 -5.61 -23.76
CA VAL A 171 -7.47 -6.66 -23.62
C VAL A 171 -7.90 -7.72 -22.62
N GLU A 172 -8.36 -7.32 -21.42
CA GLU A 172 -8.83 -8.22 -20.37
C GLU A 172 -10.02 -9.06 -20.82
N TYR A 173 -10.98 -8.46 -21.54
CA TYR A 173 -12.11 -9.19 -22.11
C TYR A 173 -11.64 -10.28 -23.09
N GLY A 174 -10.69 -9.95 -23.98
CA GLY A 174 -10.11 -10.89 -24.93
C GLY A 174 -9.35 -12.02 -24.25
N ALA A 175 -8.56 -11.68 -23.22
CA ALA A 175 -7.79 -12.65 -22.44
C ALA A 175 -8.73 -13.62 -21.70
N ARG A 176 -9.70 -13.09 -20.94
CA ARG A 176 -10.61 -13.86 -20.09
C ARG A 176 -11.49 -14.82 -20.90
N ASN A 177 -12.05 -14.35 -22.02
CA ASN A 177 -13.04 -15.14 -22.78
C ASN A 177 -12.42 -16.16 -23.75
N TYR A 178 -11.18 -15.96 -24.18
CA TYR A 178 -10.54 -16.83 -25.19
C TYR A 178 -9.26 -17.52 -24.70
N ASN A 179 -8.94 -17.51 -23.39
CA ASN A 179 -7.71 -18.10 -22.84
C ASN A 179 -7.51 -19.57 -23.25
N ASN A 180 -8.60 -20.34 -23.30
CA ASN A 180 -8.56 -21.78 -23.64
C ASN A 180 -8.66 -22.07 -25.16
N HIS A 181 -8.71 -21.05 -26.02
CA HIS A 181 -8.93 -21.20 -27.47
C HIS A 181 -7.93 -20.35 -28.28
N PRO A 182 -6.70 -20.85 -28.53
CA PRO A 182 -5.63 -20.09 -29.19
C PRO A 182 -6.01 -19.42 -30.51
N GLU A 183 -6.71 -20.12 -31.41
CA GLU A 183 -7.13 -19.55 -32.70
C GLU A 183 -8.16 -18.42 -32.52
N ARG A 184 -9.10 -18.56 -31.58
CA ARG A 184 -10.09 -17.51 -31.30
C ARG A 184 -9.47 -16.31 -30.60
N GLN A 185 -8.46 -16.53 -29.77
CA GLN A 185 -7.68 -15.46 -29.17
C GLN A 185 -6.96 -14.65 -30.26
N ILE A 186 -6.30 -15.33 -31.21
CA ILE A 186 -5.71 -14.69 -32.38
C ILE A 186 -6.76 -13.91 -33.17
N ASP A 187 -7.92 -14.49 -33.49
CA ASP A 187 -8.98 -13.82 -34.24
C ASP A 187 -9.51 -12.56 -33.52
N TYR A 188 -9.58 -12.59 -32.17
CA TYR A 188 -9.96 -11.44 -31.37
C TYR A 188 -8.91 -10.33 -31.47
N PHE A 189 -7.64 -10.64 -31.21
CA PHE A 189 -6.57 -9.64 -31.22
C PHE A 189 -6.15 -9.18 -32.62
N CYS A 190 -6.50 -9.93 -33.66
CA CYS A 190 -6.43 -9.50 -35.08
C CYS A 190 -7.60 -8.61 -35.52
N LEU A 191 -8.55 -8.27 -34.63
CA LEU A 191 -9.80 -7.56 -34.96
C LEU A 191 -10.63 -8.27 -36.04
N GLN A 192 -10.54 -9.60 -36.13
CA GLN A 192 -11.32 -10.40 -37.09
C GLN A 192 -12.65 -10.85 -36.51
N SER A 193 -12.69 -11.16 -35.21
CA SER A 193 -13.92 -11.61 -34.55
C SER A 193 -14.96 -10.48 -34.43
N ALA A 194 -16.24 -10.84 -34.48
CA ALA A 194 -17.34 -9.88 -34.30
C ALA A 194 -17.33 -9.29 -32.88
N ASP A 195 -17.03 -10.13 -31.88
CA ASP A 195 -16.95 -9.74 -30.47
C ASP A 195 -15.85 -8.71 -30.22
N SER A 196 -14.68 -8.87 -30.85
CA SER A 196 -13.57 -7.91 -30.79
C SER A 196 -13.95 -6.54 -31.32
N LYS A 197 -14.63 -6.49 -32.48
CA LYS A 197 -15.12 -5.23 -33.06
C LYS A 197 -16.23 -4.61 -32.21
N ALA A 198 -17.13 -5.42 -31.65
CA ALA A 198 -18.20 -4.93 -30.80
C ALA A 198 -17.65 -4.33 -29.50
N MET A 199 -16.69 -5.01 -28.86
CA MET A 199 -16.02 -4.51 -27.65
C MET A 199 -15.21 -3.24 -27.97
N LEU A 200 -14.48 -3.21 -29.09
CA LEU A 200 -13.76 -2.00 -29.52
C LEU A 200 -14.71 -0.82 -29.71
N GLN A 201 -15.88 -1.02 -30.32
CA GLN A 201 -16.88 0.06 -30.49
C GLN A 201 -17.49 0.50 -29.16
N ARG A 202 -17.62 -0.42 -28.20
CA ARG A 202 -18.12 -0.10 -26.85
C ARG A 202 -17.13 0.77 -26.08
N GLU A 203 -15.85 0.39 -26.07
CA GLU A 203 -14.79 1.10 -25.33
C GLU A 203 -14.35 2.38 -26.05
N ARG A 204 -14.75 2.56 -27.32
CA ARG A 204 -14.54 3.79 -28.08
C ARG A 204 -15.58 4.84 -27.69
N HIS A 205 -15.44 5.35 -26.48
CA HIS A 205 -16.23 6.48 -25.98
C HIS A 205 -15.34 7.66 -25.59
N GLY A 206 -15.97 8.82 -25.47
CA GLY A 206 -15.32 10.05 -25.06
C GLY A 206 -14.47 10.76 -26.11
N THR A 207 -13.99 11.94 -25.71
CA THR A 207 -13.08 12.78 -26.47
C THR A 207 -11.67 12.55 -25.94
N LEU A 208 -10.79 11.96 -26.76
CA LEU A 208 -9.40 11.74 -26.37
C LEU A 208 -8.62 13.06 -26.31
N PHE A 209 -7.85 13.23 -25.24
CA PHE A 209 -6.98 14.39 -25.04
C PHE A 209 -5.99 14.53 -26.20
N MET A 210 -5.31 13.45 -26.56
CA MET A 210 -4.20 13.49 -27.53
C MET A 210 -4.63 13.89 -28.94
N ASP A 211 -5.88 13.65 -29.32
CA ASP A 211 -6.42 14.12 -30.61
C ASP A 211 -6.69 15.63 -30.62
N ASN A 212 -6.79 16.24 -29.43
CA ASN A 212 -7.13 17.65 -29.24
C ASN A 212 -6.02 18.46 -28.57
N GLN A 213 -4.91 17.84 -28.16
CA GLN A 213 -3.78 18.48 -27.46
C GLN A 213 -3.35 19.79 -28.13
N ARG A 214 -3.14 19.79 -29.46
CA ARG A 214 -2.73 20.99 -30.19
C ARG A 214 -3.74 22.14 -30.09
N LYS A 215 -5.04 21.83 -30.12
CA LYS A 215 -6.10 22.85 -29.99
C LYS A 215 -6.17 23.38 -28.56
N LEU A 216 -5.96 22.51 -27.57
CA LEU A 216 -5.97 22.85 -26.15
C LEU A 216 -4.73 23.66 -25.75
N ASP A 217 -3.56 23.34 -26.29
CA ASP A 217 -2.34 24.14 -26.15
C ASP A 217 -2.50 25.54 -26.76
N MET A 218 -3.06 25.63 -27.97
CA MET A 218 -3.41 26.93 -28.56
C MET A 218 -4.43 27.70 -27.72
N TYR A 219 -5.41 27.01 -27.13
CA TYR A 219 -6.41 27.62 -26.24
C TYR A 219 -5.75 28.20 -24.98
N LEU A 220 -4.91 27.43 -24.29
CA LEU A 220 -4.19 27.87 -23.10
C LEU A 220 -3.28 29.08 -23.42
N ARG A 221 -2.45 28.99 -24.46
CA ARG A 221 -1.56 30.08 -24.86
C ARG A 221 -2.30 31.34 -25.30
N SER A 222 -3.36 31.19 -26.10
CA SER A 222 -4.03 32.35 -26.70
C SER A 222 -4.99 33.05 -25.75
N MET A 223 -5.72 32.28 -24.94
CA MET A 223 -6.75 32.80 -24.04
C MET A 223 -6.19 33.11 -22.64
N TRP A 224 -5.20 32.35 -22.18
CA TRP A 224 -4.66 32.47 -20.81
C TRP A 224 -3.22 32.97 -20.76
N GLN A 225 -2.55 33.10 -21.92
CA GLN A 225 -1.14 33.51 -22.00
C GLN A 225 -0.21 32.64 -21.15
N ASP A 226 -0.56 31.36 -21.04
CA ASP A 226 0.19 30.35 -20.30
C ASP A 226 0.78 29.32 -21.28
N GLU A 227 2.08 29.03 -21.13
CA GLU A 227 2.86 28.13 -21.98
C GLU A 227 3.13 26.77 -21.33
N SER A 228 2.41 26.46 -20.24
CA SER A 228 2.54 25.19 -19.52
C SER A 228 2.22 23.98 -20.41
N TYR A 229 2.91 22.88 -20.14
CA TYR A 229 2.68 21.61 -20.82
C TYR A 229 1.56 20.82 -20.15
N PHE A 230 0.84 20.04 -20.94
CA PHE A 230 -0.15 19.10 -20.43
C PHE A 230 0.46 17.71 -20.25
N VAL A 231 0.07 17.05 -19.17
CA VAL A 231 0.49 15.67 -18.89
C VAL A 231 -0.78 14.83 -18.63
N PRO A 232 -1.15 13.91 -19.53
CA PRO A 232 -2.36 13.13 -19.38
C PRO A 232 -2.22 12.01 -18.34
N TYR A 233 -3.32 11.68 -17.66
CA TYR A 233 -3.48 10.53 -16.76
C TYR A 233 -4.79 9.79 -17.05
N SER A 234 -4.90 8.51 -16.68
CA SER A 234 -6.08 7.67 -16.95
C SER A 234 -6.97 7.58 -15.71
N LEU A 235 -8.28 7.54 -15.93
CA LEU A 235 -9.27 7.39 -14.87
C LEU A 235 -9.42 5.94 -14.38
N GLY A 236 -8.90 4.95 -15.11
CA GLY A 236 -9.16 3.52 -14.88
C GLY A 236 -8.10 2.74 -14.09
N PHE A 237 -7.06 3.42 -13.57
CA PHE A 237 -5.94 2.76 -12.87
C PHE A 237 -5.82 3.15 -11.38
N ASP A 238 -6.59 4.13 -10.92
CA ASP A 238 -6.61 4.56 -9.52
C ASP A 238 -7.79 3.93 -8.75
N GLU A 239 -7.49 3.01 -7.84
CA GLU A 239 -8.50 2.18 -7.17
C GLU A 239 -9.05 2.79 -5.86
N LEU A 240 -8.32 3.73 -5.23
CA LEU A 240 -8.69 4.32 -3.93
C LEU A 240 -9.50 5.62 -4.04
N ARG A 241 -9.19 6.48 -5.04
CA ARG A 241 -9.89 7.75 -5.32
C ARG A 241 -9.83 8.07 -6.79
N LYS A 242 -10.94 8.56 -7.35
CA LYS A 242 -10.98 9.06 -8.74
C LYS A 242 -9.99 10.23 -8.87
N PRO A 243 -9.01 10.17 -9.79
CA PRO A 243 -8.02 11.21 -9.95
C PRO A 243 -8.66 12.49 -10.49
N VAL A 244 -8.35 13.60 -9.83
CA VAL A 244 -8.87 14.94 -10.14
C VAL A 244 -7.80 15.72 -10.90
N PRO A 245 -8.16 16.60 -11.86
CA PRO A 245 -7.19 17.46 -12.51
C PRO A 245 -6.37 18.25 -11.48
N TYR A 246 -5.10 18.51 -11.78
CA TYR A 246 -4.24 19.32 -10.91
C TYR A 246 -3.11 19.94 -11.71
N TYR A 247 -2.31 20.80 -11.09
CA TYR A 247 -1.08 21.27 -11.69
C TYR A 247 0.06 21.32 -10.69
N ASP A 248 1.27 21.14 -11.20
CA ASP A 248 2.51 21.19 -10.45
C ASP A 248 3.61 21.84 -11.32
N ASN A 249 4.86 21.75 -10.87
CA ASN A 249 6.02 22.28 -11.61
C ASN A 249 6.32 21.51 -12.90
N LEU A 250 5.76 20.30 -13.07
CA LEU A 250 5.97 19.42 -14.22
C LEU A 250 4.89 19.61 -15.30
N GLY A 251 3.75 20.20 -14.95
CA GLY A 251 2.74 20.61 -15.91
C GLY A 251 1.31 20.58 -15.37
N ILE A 252 0.36 20.78 -16.28
CA ILE A 252 -1.08 20.67 -16.02
C ILE A 252 -1.52 19.23 -16.30
N ARG A 253 -2.08 18.58 -15.28
CA ARG A 253 -2.47 17.18 -15.30
C ARG A 253 -3.95 17.09 -15.63
N VAL A 254 -4.27 16.37 -16.70
CA VAL A 254 -5.63 16.26 -17.23
C VAL A 254 -5.98 14.81 -17.58
N PRO A 255 -7.26 14.40 -17.52
CA PRO A 255 -7.67 13.08 -17.97
C PRO A 255 -7.31 12.81 -19.44
N ASP A 256 -6.92 11.58 -19.76
CA ASP A 256 -6.64 11.12 -21.12
C ASP A 256 -7.91 11.07 -21.99
N VAL A 257 -9.08 10.94 -21.37
CA VAL A 257 -10.40 10.99 -22.00
C VAL A 257 -11.43 11.75 -21.16
N TYR A 258 -12.30 12.50 -21.84
CA TYR A 258 -13.55 13.00 -21.27
C TYR A 258 -14.77 12.54 -22.07
N ASP A 259 -15.71 11.88 -21.40
CA ASP A 259 -17.03 11.60 -21.94
C ASP A 259 -17.89 12.86 -22.05
N GLU A 260 -18.88 12.81 -22.94
CA GLU A 260 -19.94 13.81 -23.02
C GLU A 260 -20.69 13.87 -21.68
N PHE A 261 -20.83 15.06 -21.12
CA PHE A 261 -21.58 15.26 -19.88
C PHE A 261 -23.04 15.54 -20.22
N VAL A 262 -23.91 14.56 -19.92
CA VAL A 262 -25.35 14.62 -20.20
C VAL A 262 -26.08 15.14 -18.96
N TYR A 263 -26.95 16.12 -19.16
CA TYR A 263 -27.80 16.70 -18.11
C TYR A 263 -29.19 17.01 -18.67
N ASP A 264 -30.17 17.30 -17.81
CA ASP A 264 -31.56 17.50 -18.22
C ASP A 264 -31.77 18.59 -19.30
N GLY A 265 -30.86 19.56 -19.38
CA GLY A 265 -30.92 20.69 -20.30
C GLY A 265 -30.09 20.54 -21.58
N GLY A 266 -29.37 19.43 -21.77
CA GLY A 266 -28.53 19.23 -22.96
C GLY A 266 -27.29 18.36 -22.72
N VAL A 267 -26.27 18.59 -23.54
CA VAL A 267 -25.01 17.85 -23.50
C VAL A 267 -23.84 18.83 -23.56
N VAL A 268 -22.86 18.67 -22.66
CA VAL A 268 -21.57 19.34 -22.76
C VAL A 268 -20.58 18.39 -23.41
N SER A 269 -20.02 18.80 -24.54
CA SER A 269 -19.07 17.98 -25.29
C SER A 269 -17.76 17.76 -24.51
N GLY A 270 -17.09 16.62 -24.71
CA GLY A 270 -15.82 16.33 -24.02
C GLY A 270 -14.74 17.40 -24.27
N ILE A 271 -14.71 18.01 -25.47
CA ILE A 271 -13.78 19.11 -25.76
C ILE A 271 -14.10 20.38 -24.94
N ASP A 272 -15.38 20.66 -24.67
CA ASP A 272 -15.77 21.79 -23.84
C ASP A 272 -15.50 21.51 -22.35
N ARG A 273 -15.58 20.25 -21.92
CA ARG A 273 -15.11 19.83 -20.58
C ARG A 273 -13.63 20.16 -20.39
N TYR A 274 -12.77 19.76 -21.33
CA TYR A 274 -11.34 20.13 -21.29
C TYR A 274 -11.14 21.64 -21.22
N ARG A 275 -11.86 22.42 -22.02
CA ARG A 275 -11.74 23.89 -22.02
C ARG A 275 -12.11 24.50 -20.68
N VAL A 276 -13.14 23.98 -20.01
CA VAL A 276 -13.57 24.46 -18.69
C VAL A 276 -12.55 24.08 -17.62
N THR A 277 -12.09 22.83 -17.59
CA THR A 277 -11.07 22.37 -16.63
C THR A 277 -9.77 23.16 -16.78
N ILE A 278 -9.28 23.32 -18.01
CA ILE A 278 -8.06 24.09 -18.28
C ILE A 278 -8.24 25.56 -17.92
N ALA A 279 -9.41 26.13 -18.19
CA ALA A 279 -9.71 27.51 -17.81
C ALA A 279 -9.72 27.71 -16.29
N HIS A 280 -10.28 26.76 -15.55
CA HIS A 280 -10.29 26.79 -14.08
C HIS A 280 -8.86 26.71 -13.51
N ILE A 281 -8.05 25.76 -13.98
CA ILE A 281 -6.63 25.65 -13.56
C ILE A 281 -5.84 26.92 -13.90
N ALA A 282 -6.01 27.45 -15.13
CA ALA A 282 -5.35 28.68 -15.54
C ALA A 282 -5.80 29.90 -14.71
N ALA A 283 -7.07 29.92 -14.26
CA ALA A 283 -7.60 30.93 -13.37
C ALA A 283 -6.94 30.88 -11.99
N HIS A 284 -6.77 29.70 -11.40
CA HIS A 284 -6.02 29.52 -10.16
C HIS A 284 -4.57 30.02 -10.30
N ARG A 285 -3.86 29.58 -11.34
CA ARG A 285 -2.48 30.01 -11.61
C ARG A 285 -2.32 31.53 -11.73
N ARG A 286 -3.34 32.21 -12.22
CA ARG A 286 -3.31 33.67 -12.43
C ARG A 286 -3.72 34.46 -11.20
N TRP A 287 -4.63 33.95 -10.37
CA TRP A 287 -5.30 34.75 -9.34
C TRP A 287 -5.20 34.19 -7.92
N SER A 288 -4.85 32.92 -7.72
CA SER A 288 -4.73 32.31 -6.39
C SER A 288 -3.36 32.54 -5.76
N GLU A 289 -3.36 32.73 -4.45
CA GLU A 289 -2.17 32.87 -3.64
C GLU A 289 -1.94 31.63 -2.78
N VAL A 290 -0.67 31.32 -2.51
CA VAL A 290 -0.29 30.18 -1.66
C VAL A 290 -0.53 30.51 -0.18
N LEU A 291 -1.04 29.53 0.56
CA LEU A 291 -1.39 29.60 1.98
C LEU A 291 -0.62 28.56 2.78
N VAL A 292 -0.32 28.87 4.04
CA VAL A 292 0.24 27.92 5.00
C VAL A 292 -0.89 27.07 5.59
N ALA A 293 -0.87 25.77 5.31
CA ALA A 293 -1.92 24.83 5.66
C ALA A 293 -2.06 24.62 7.19
N ASP A 294 -0.94 24.66 7.93
CA ASP A 294 -0.89 24.40 9.39
C ASP A 294 -1.74 25.37 10.23
N ASN A 295 -2.11 26.51 9.66
CA ASN A 295 -2.98 27.48 10.32
C ASN A 295 -4.47 27.09 10.32
N PHE A 296 -4.86 26.03 9.60
CA PHE A 296 -6.25 25.69 9.34
C PHE A 296 -6.57 24.21 9.58
N SER A 297 -7.71 23.94 10.22
CA SER A 297 -8.26 22.59 10.36
C SER A 297 -8.74 22.02 9.02
N PRO A 298 -8.87 20.69 8.86
CA PRO A 298 -9.31 20.07 7.60
C PRO A 298 -10.63 20.63 7.05
N PHE A 299 -11.64 20.85 7.90
CA PHE A 299 -12.92 21.43 7.47
C PHE A 299 -12.81 22.88 7.03
N GLN A 300 -11.90 23.65 7.63
CA GLN A 300 -11.62 25.02 7.19
C GLN A 300 -10.92 24.99 5.82
N ARG A 301 -9.94 24.10 5.61
CA ARG A 301 -9.25 23.97 4.31
C ARG A 301 -10.24 23.69 3.18
N ILE A 302 -11.13 22.71 3.34
CA ILE A 302 -12.17 22.39 2.34
C ILE A 302 -13.08 23.60 2.06
N ALA A 303 -13.48 24.36 3.09
CA ALA A 303 -14.31 25.54 2.91
C ALA A 303 -13.57 26.68 2.19
N ILE A 304 -12.27 26.83 2.45
CA ILE A 304 -11.40 27.83 1.81
C ILE A 304 -11.22 27.48 0.33
N GLU A 305 -10.93 26.21 0.01
CA GLU A 305 -10.83 25.69 -1.36
C GLU A 305 -12.11 26.01 -2.15
N HIS A 306 -13.29 25.63 -1.62
CA HIS A 306 -14.55 25.86 -2.32
C HIS A 306 -14.85 27.34 -2.60
N LEU A 307 -14.46 28.23 -1.68
CA LEU A 307 -14.64 29.67 -1.84
C LEU A 307 -13.62 30.26 -2.81
N GLU A 308 -12.39 29.78 -2.78
CA GLU A 308 -11.35 30.18 -3.72
C GLU A 308 -11.70 29.74 -5.15
N ASP A 309 -12.14 28.50 -5.33
CA ASP A 309 -12.67 28.01 -6.61
C ASP A 309 -13.78 28.94 -7.14
N SER A 310 -14.73 29.27 -6.26
CA SER A 310 -15.86 30.15 -6.60
C SER A 310 -15.37 31.56 -6.97
N ARG A 311 -14.30 32.04 -6.34
CA ARG A 311 -13.68 33.33 -6.63
C ARG A 311 -13.00 33.31 -8.00
N VAL A 312 -12.16 32.33 -8.29
CA VAL A 312 -11.47 32.25 -9.58
C VAL A 312 -12.46 32.02 -10.72
N GLU A 313 -13.53 31.26 -10.50
CA GLU A 313 -14.63 31.10 -11.46
C GLU A 313 -15.37 32.42 -11.68
N TYR A 314 -15.64 33.19 -10.63
CA TYR A 314 -16.24 34.52 -10.74
C TYR A 314 -15.36 35.48 -11.57
N LEU A 315 -14.04 35.48 -11.35
CA LEU A 315 -13.09 36.27 -12.13
C LEU A 315 -12.98 35.79 -13.57
N MET A 316 -12.91 34.49 -13.77
CA MET A 316 -12.94 33.85 -15.09
C MET A 316 -14.20 34.26 -15.85
N LEU A 317 -15.37 34.31 -15.20
CA LEU A 317 -16.62 34.71 -15.83
C LEU A 317 -16.73 36.22 -16.12
N LYS A 318 -15.92 37.07 -15.47
CA LYS A 318 -15.78 38.48 -15.85
C LYS A 318 -15.04 38.63 -17.17
N GLU A 319 -13.97 37.87 -17.38
CA GLU A 319 -13.21 37.89 -18.64
C GLU A 319 -13.93 37.11 -19.74
N TYR A 320 -14.50 35.95 -19.41
CA TYR A 320 -15.06 34.97 -20.34
C TYR A 320 -16.50 34.56 -19.97
N PRO A 321 -17.50 35.46 -20.15
CA PRO A 321 -18.88 35.21 -19.71
C PRO A 321 -19.55 34.02 -20.42
N GLY A 322 -19.06 33.65 -21.62
CA GLY A 322 -19.57 32.50 -22.38
C GLY A 322 -19.37 31.15 -21.69
N LEU A 323 -18.47 31.05 -20.71
CA LEU A 323 -18.24 29.80 -19.95
C LEU A 323 -19.36 29.49 -18.96
N ARG A 324 -20.21 30.47 -18.62
CA ARG A 324 -21.26 30.34 -17.60
C ARG A 324 -22.21 29.18 -17.88
N GLN A 325 -22.60 28.98 -19.14
CA GLN A 325 -23.52 27.90 -19.51
C GLN A 325 -22.93 26.50 -19.21
N TYR A 326 -21.62 26.32 -19.41
CA TYR A 326 -20.94 25.06 -19.17
C TYR A 326 -20.73 24.81 -17.68
N LEU A 327 -20.32 25.84 -16.94
CA LEU A 327 -20.23 25.77 -15.48
C LEU A 327 -21.60 25.43 -14.88
N LEU A 328 -22.68 26.14 -15.25
CA LEU A 328 -24.01 25.86 -14.72
C LEU A 328 -24.52 24.46 -15.07
N ALA A 329 -24.16 23.92 -16.22
CA ALA A 329 -24.53 22.57 -16.63
C ALA A 329 -23.82 21.50 -15.79
N MET A 330 -22.52 21.67 -15.54
CA MET A 330 -21.69 20.67 -14.85
C MET A 330 -21.62 20.86 -13.33
N HIS A 331 -21.95 22.04 -12.82
CA HIS A 331 -21.90 22.33 -11.39
C HIS A 331 -23.12 21.72 -10.68
N PRO A 332 -22.92 20.97 -9.58
CA PRO A 332 -24.01 20.31 -8.86
C PRO A 332 -25.07 21.32 -8.40
N ALA A 333 -26.31 20.86 -8.32
CA ALA A 333 -27.45 21.64 -7.85
C ALA A 333 -28.10 20.94 -6.64
N PRO A 334 -27.43 20.93 -5.46
CA PRO A 334 -27.94 20.24 -4.28
C PRO A 334 -29.33 20.75 -3.89
N ILE A 335 -30.22 19.85 -3.48
CA ILE A 335 -31.56 20.21 -3.01
C ILE A 335 -31.48 20.60 -1.53
N GLU A 336 -31.96 21.79 -1.18
CA GLU A 336 -31.95 22.29 0.20
C GLU A 336 -32.69 21.33 1.14
N GLY A 337 -32.01 20.85 2.18
CA GLY A 337 -32.58 19.98 3.21
C GLY A 337 -32.57 18.47 2.88
N ASP A 338 -31.99 18.07 1.75
CA ASP A 338 -31.90 16.67 1.34
C ASP A 338 -30.87 15.86 2.16
N CYS A 339 -29.82 16.54 2.65
CA CYS A 339 -28.83 15.89 3.51
C CYS A 339 -29.37 15.68 4.94
N ASN A 340 -29.27 14.45 5.46
CA ASN A 340 -29.78 14.12 6.79
C ASN A 340 -28.78 14.54 7.87
N THR A 341 -29.02 15.71 8.47
CA THR A 341 -28.15 16.31 9.50
C THR A 341 -28.05 15.52 10.80
N GLU A 342 -28.81 14.44 11.01
CA GLU A 342 -28.68 13.58 12.19
C GLU A 342 -27.81 12.35 11.94
N LYS A 343 -27.66 11.93 10.68
CA LYS A 343 -27.00 10.67 10.30
C LYS A 343 -25.77 10.86 9.43
N GLU A 344 -25.65 11.99 8.75
CA GLU A 344 -24.63 12.24 7.75
C GLU A 344 -23.88 13.54 8.04
N SER A 345 -22.61 13.60 7.64
CA SER A 345 -21.85 14.84 7.59
C SER A 345 -22.26 15.64 6.35
N CYS A 346 -22.92 16.78 6.59
CA CYS A 346 -23.54 17.60 5.54
C CYS A 346 -22.67 18.79 5.11
N ILE A 347 -21.40 18.85 5.53
CA ILE A 347 -20.54 20.00 5.24
C ILE A 347 -20.31 20.21 3.74
N ARG A 348 -20.03 19.14 2.98
CA ARG A 348 -19.88 19.20 1.51
C ARG A 348 -21.17 19.65 0.83
N HIS A 349 -22.32 19.18 1.30
CA HIS A 349 -23.62 19.61 0.79
C HIS A 349 -23.84 21.12 0.99
N ARG A 350 -23.54 21.66 2.17
CA ARG A 350 -23.65 23.10 2.44
C ARG A 350 -22.67 23.94 1.61
N LEU A 351 -21.44 23.46 1.41
CA LEU A 351 -20.45 24.14 0.56
C LEU A 351 -20.84 24.11 -0.92
N ALA A 352 -21.34 22.99 -1.42
CA ALA A 352 -21.86 22.88 -2.78
C ALA A 352 -23.07 23.81 -3.00
N MET A 353 -23.98 23.94 -2.03
CA MET A 353 -25.08 24.92 -2.08
C MET A 353 -24.55 26.36 -2.15
N LEU A 354 -23.54 26.70 -1.33
CA LEU A 354 -22.94 28.03 -1.34
C LEU A 354 -22.29 28.32 -2.70
N SER A 355 -21.47 27.40 -3.20
CA SER A 355 -20.83 27.48 -4.51
C SER A 355 -21.86 27.65 -5.64
N ARG A 356 -22.90 26.81 -5.65
CA ARG A 356 -24.00 26.92 -6.62
C ARG A 356 -24.73 28.27 -6.53
N SER A 357 -24.96 28.79 -5.33
CA SER A 357 -25.61 30.09 -5.14
C SER A 357 -24.77 31.28 -5.63
N ILE A 358 -23.44 31.15 -5.61
CA ILE A 358 -22.51 32.15 -6.15
C ILE A 358 -22.55 32.11 -7.68
N LEU A 359 -22.56 30.92 -8.27
CA LEU A 359 -22.55 30.73 -9.72
C LEU A 359 -23.90 31.06 -10.38
N ASP A 360 -25.01 30.69 -9.75
CA ASP A 360 -26.38 30.78 -10.30
C ASP A 360 -27.21 31.85 -9.58
N GLU A 361 -27.70 32.85 -10.31
CA GLU A 361 -28.60 33.86 -9.76
C GLU A 361 -30.00 33.31 -9.45
N ASN A 362 -30.40 32.21 -10.11
CA ASN A 362 -31.72 31.58 -9.96
C ASN A 362 -31.66 30.31 -9.09
N HIS A 363 -30.71 30.24 -8.16
CA HIS A 363 -30.43 29.05 -7.33
C HIS A 363 -31.60 28.57 -6.44
N GLY A 364 -32.57 29.44 -6.11
CA GLY A 364 -33.81 29.06 -5.40
C GLY A 364 -33.69 28.77 -3.88
N TYR A 365 -32.48 28.77 -3.33
CA TYR A 365 -32.23 28.53 -1.89
C TYR A 365 -32.78 29.63 -0.97
N THR A 366 -33.29 29.21 0.19
CA THR A 366 -33.82 30.07 1.25
C THR A 366 -33.00 30.06 2.54
N ASN A 367 -32.03 29.15 2.66
CA ASN A 367 -31.18 29.02 3.82
C ASN A 367 -30.48 30.34 4.19
N GLU A 368 -30.72 30.82 5.42
CA GLU A 368 -30.21 32.11 5.90
C GLU A 368 -28.68 32.20 5.86
N HIS A 369 -27.97 31.13 6.21
CA HIS A 369 -26.50 31.10 6.17
C HIS A 369 -26.00 31.18 4.73
N ILE A 370 -26.56 30.39 3.81
CA ILE A 370 -26.14 30.42 2.39
C ILE A 370 -26.31 31.82 1.80
N LEU A 371 -27.47 32.46 2.02
CA LEU A 371 -27.75 33.81 1.53
C LEU A 371 -26.82 34.86 2.15
N GLU A 372 -26.52 34.73 3.44
CA GLU A 372 -25.60 35.64 4.13
C GLU A 372 -24.17 35.53 3.57
N PHE A 373 -23.65 34.30 3.42
CA PHE A 373 -22.28 34.08 2.95
C PHE A 373 -22.11 34.37 1.46
N ARG A 374 -23.15 34.15 0.65
CA ARG A 374 -23.22 34.63 -0.74
C ARG A 374 -23.06 36.15 -0.79
N LYS A 375 -23.76 36.89 0.08
CA LYS A 375 -23.63 38.35 0.14
C LYS A 375 -22.20 38.76 0.54
N ARG A 376 -21.64 38.14 1.58
CA ARG A 376 -20.25 38.40 2.02
C ARG A 376 -19.23 38.16 0.90
N PHE A 377 -19.41 37.08 0.13
CA PHE A 377 -18.57 36.80 -1.03
C PHE A 377 -18.65 37.94 -2.05
N PHE A 378 -19.86 38.34 -2.48
CA PHE A 378 -20.02 39.42 -3.46
C PHE A 378 -19.53 40.78 -2.94
N ASP A 379 -19.66 41.06 -1.65
CA ASP A 379 -19.11 42.27 -1.02
C ASP A 379 -17.56 42.24 -1.07
N ALA A 380 -16.93 41.08 -0.88
CA ALA A 380 -15.48 40.93 -0.92
C ALA A 380 -14.88 41.04 -2.33
N VAL A 381 -15.57 40.54 -3.37
CA VAL A 381 -15.06 40.54 -4.76
C VAL A 381 -15.43 41.80 -5.56
N LYS A 382 -16.11 42.77 -4.94
CA LYS A 382 -16.72 43.92 -5.61
C LYS A 382 -15.73 44.91 -6.22
N GLU A 383 -14.69 45.28 -5.48
CA GLU A 383 -13.78 46.37 -5.88
C GLU A 383 -12.62 45.86 -6.74
N ASP A 384 -11.91 44.81 -6.30
CA ASP A 384 -10.71 44.30 -6.99
C ASP A 384 -10.76 42.78 -7.28
N GLY A 385 -11.94 42.16 -7.24
CA GLY A 385 -12.06 40.71 -7.43
C GLY A 385 -11.78 39.85 -6.20
N GLY A 386 -11.39 40.48 -5.09
CA GLY A 386 -11.12 39.84 -3.80
C GLY A 386 -9.78 39.10 -3.79
N SER A 387 -9.18 38.96 -2.60
CA SER A 387 -7.95 38.18 -2.41
C SER A 387 -8.25 36.78 -1.87
N THR A 388 -7.30 35.85 -2.04
CA THR A 388 -7.36 34.52 -1.42
C THR A 388 -7.51 34.64 0.10
N LYS A 389 -6.83 35.62 0.73
CA LYS A 389 -7.00 35.93 2.15
C LYS A 389 -8.43 36.33 2.54
N ALA A 390 -9.14 37.07 1.68
CA ALA A 390 -10.55 37.38 1.93
C ALA A 390 -11.41 36.10 1.88
N MET A 391 -11.10 35.15 1.00
CA MET A 391 -11.78 33.84 0.97
C MET A 391 -11.48 33.02 2.21
N VAL A 392 -10.26 33.11 2.75
CA VAL A 392 -9.88 32.51 4.04
C VAL A 392 -10.78 33.00 5.17
N ASP A 393 -10.93 34.32 5.31
CA ASP A 393 -11.76 34.91 6.36
C ASP A 393 -13.24 34.48 6.26
N ILE A 394 -13.77 34.41 5.03
CA ILE A 394 -15.13 33.94 4.77
C ILE A 394 -15.25 32.44 5.10
N GLY A 395 -14.31 31.60 4.67
CA GLY A 395 -14.31 30.14 4.84
C GLY A 395 -14.22 29.72 6.31
N ILE A 396 -13.35 30.36 7.08
CA ILE A 396 -13.28 30.16 8.54
C ILE A 396 -14.61 30.51 9.18
N THR A 397 -15.16 31.68 8.85
CA THR A 397 -16.42 32.15 9.45
C THR A 397 -17.59 31.25 9.05
N PHE A 398 -17.62 30.77 7.81
CA PHE A 398 -18.62 29.82 7.29
C PHE A 398 -18.58 28.51 8.07
N THR A 399 -17.39 27.94 8.23
CA THR A 399 -17.18 26.68 8.95
C THR A 399 -17.64 26.81 10.39
N VAL A 400 -17.30 27.91 11.08
CA VAL A 400 -17.70 28.13 12.49
C VAL A 400 -19.21 28.31 12.63
N ARG A 401 -19.86 29.07 11.73
CA ARG A 401 -21.28 29.40 11.87
C ARG A 401 -22.23 28.32 11.39
N THR A 402 -21.78 27.43 10.51
CA THR A 402 -22.60 26.33 9.97
C THR A 402 -22.24 24.97 10.55
N ARG A 403 -21.33 24.93 11.54
CA ARG A 403 -20.88 23.69 12.19
C ARG A 403 -22.05 23.00 12.89
N LEU A 404 -22.23 21.72 12.58
CA LEU A 404 -23.12 20.82 13.29
C LEU A 404 -22.31 19.72 13.96
N GLN A 405 -22.86 19.11 15.02
CA GLN A 405 -22.20 17.99 15.69
C GLN A 405 -22.07 16.77 14.77
N SER A 406 -23.05 16.57 13.89
CA SER A 406 -23.06 15.50 12.88
C SER A 406 -21.99 15.63 11.80
N ASP A 407 -21.35 16.79 11.65
CA ASP A 407 -20.26 16.94 10.67
C ASP A 407 -19.03 16.08 11.03
N GLN A 408 -18.94 15.61 12.28
CA GLN A 408 -17.90 14.69 12.77
C GLN A 408 -18.21 13.22 12.50
N LEU A 409 -19.39 12.90 11.95
CA LEU A 409 -19.76 11.51 11.63
C LEU A 409 -18.94 10.99 10.43
N PRO A 410 -18.60 9.69 10.41
CA PRO A 410 -17.82 9.09 9.32
C PRO A 410 -18.59 9.02 8.00
N HIS A 411 -19.93 9.04 8.05
CA HIS A 411 -20.78 8.95 6.86
C HIS A 411 -20.93 10.32 6.19
N ILE A 412 -20.08 10.62 5.21
CA ILE A 412 -20.09 11.88 4.45
C ILE A 412 -21.07 11.79 3.28
N ARG A 413 -21.89 12.83 3.08
CA ARG A 413 -22.78 12.94 1.90
C ARG A 413 -21.98 13.35 0.67
N PHE A 414 -21.92 12.48 -0.34
CA PHE A 414 -21.30 12.77 -1.65
C PHE A 414 -22.33 13.12 -2.73
N GLU A 415 -23.57 12.62 -2.62
CA GLU A 415 -24.63 12.80 -3.61
C GLU A 415 -24.87 14.29 -3.94
N ASN A 416 -24.71 14.64 -5.22
CA ASN A 416 -24.92 15.99 -5.75
C ASN A 416 -24.06 17.07 -5.04
N THR A 417 -22.81 16.74 -4.70
CA THR A 417 -21.85 17.68 -4.08
C THR A 417 -20.53 17.83 -4.83
N GLU A 418 -20.19 16.90 -5.73
CA GLU A 418 -18.91 16.88 -6.42
C GLU A 418 -18.91 17.77 -7.67
N VAL A 419 -17.79 18.45 -7.92
CA VAL A 419 -17.61 19.37 -9.06
C VAL A 419 -16.50 18.84 -9.96
N GLU A 420 -16.84 18.06 -10.99
CA GLU A 420 -15.86 17.27 -11.76
C GLU A 420 -14.83 18.07 -12.58
N TYR A 421 -15.10 19.36 -12.87
CA TYR A 421 -14.21 20.17 -13.70
C TYR A 421 -13.16 20.94 -12.89
N ARG A 422 -13.28 20.95 -11.55
CA ARG A 422 -12.35 21.66 -10.66
C ARG A 422 -11.08 20.87 -10.44
N ASP A 423 -10.03 21.56 -10.02
CA ASP A 423 -8.79 20.91 -9.61
C ASP A 423 -8.81 20.49 -8.13
N ASP A 424 -7.74 19.85 -7.67
CA ASP A 424 -7.64 19.36 -6.29
C ASP A 424 -7.10 20.39 -5.28
N ASN A 425 -6.89 21.63 -5.71
CA ASN A 425 -6.38 22.75 -4.93
C ASN A 425 -5.05 22.52 -4.21
N ARG A 426 -4.28 21.45 -4.54
CA ARG A 426 -3.00 21.15 -3.85
C ARG A 426 -2.00 22.31 -3.94
N HIS A 427 -2.08 23.07 -5.03
CA HIS A 427 -1.22 24.21 -5.33
C HIS A 427 -1.40 25.37 -4.35
N MET A 428 -2.54 25.44 -3.64
CA MET A 428 -2.82 26.49 -2.67
C MET A 428 -2.07 26.28 -1.36
N TRP A 429 -1.55 25.09 -1.08
CA TRP A 429 -1.13 24.71 0.26
C TRP A 429 0.38 24.47 0.36
N VAL A 430 1.01 25.13 1.32
CA VAL A 430 2.39 24.84 1.78
C VAL A 430 2.33 24.46 3.26
N PHE A 431 3.15 23.50 3.65
CA PHE A 431 3.29 23.03 5.03
C PHE A 431 4.60 23.55 5.61
N ILE A 432 4.60 24.04 6.85
CA ILE A 432 5.83 24.42 7.56
C ILE A 432 6.43 23.15 8.14
N GLU A 433 7.56 22.70 7.58
CA GLU A 433 8.34 21.61 8.17
C GLU A 433 9.18 22.14 9.35
N GLU A 434 9.15 21.47 10.51
CA GLU A 434 10.06 21.73 11.63
C GLU A 434 11.45 21.14 11.34
N ASN A 435 12.26 21.79 10.51
CA ASN A 435 13.72 21.78 10.64
C ASN A 435 14.40 22.86 9.79
N ASP A 436 14.99 23.84 10.47
CA ASP A 436 15.94 24.81 9.91
C ASP A 436 17.31 24.13 9.71
N GLU A 437 17.63 23.65 8.51
CA GLU A 437 19.00 23.73 7.95
C GLU A 437 18.94 23.98 6.44
N ALA A 438 19.59 25.05 6.01
CA ALA A 438 19.73 25.43 4.61
C ALA A 438 20.92 24.69 4.00
N GLU A 439 20.66 23.72 3.11
CA GLU A 439 21.38 23.47 1.85
C GLU A 439 20.70 22.33 1.06
N ASP A 440 20.60 22.55 -0.26
CA ASP A 440 20.09 21.68 -1.33
C ASP A 440 18.56 21.52 -1.52
N PHE A 441 18.02 22.49 -2.29
CA PHE A 441 16.77 22.36 -3.04
C PHE A 441 16.95 21.37 -4.21
N GLU A 442 16.84 20.07 -3.94
CA GLU A 442 16.60 19.05 -4.97
C GLU A 442 15.62 17.97 -4.47
N ASN A 443 14.45 17.96 -5.11
CA ASN A 443 13.75 16.76 -5.55
C ASN A 443 13.60 15.59 -4.57
N LYS A 444 12.81 15.78 -3.51
CA LYS A 444 12.17 14.68 -2.77
C LYS A 444 10.70 14.98 -2.46
N GLN A 445 9.87 14.90 -3.49
CA GLN A 445 8.46 14.54 -3.32
C GLN A 445 8.10 13.45 -4.34
N GLN A 446 8.71 12.29 -4.16
CA GLN A 446 8.14 11.01 -4.57
C GLN A 446 8.04 10.14 -3.32
N SER A 447 6.88 9.50 -3.17
CA SER A 447 6.39 8.73 -2.00
C SER A 447 5.90 9.58 -0.82
N LYS A 448 4.74 10.22 -0.99
CA LYS A 448 3.83 10.43 0.15
C LYS A 448 2.88 9.25 0.21
N SER A 449 3.42 8.09 0.60
CA SER A 449 2.60 7.06 1.26
C SER A 449 2.07 7.68 2.54
N GLU A 450 0.75 7.65 2.68
CA GLU A 450 -0.06 8.19 3.77
C GLU A 450 0.70 8.26 5.11
N GLU A 451 1.01 9.49 5.53
CA GLU A 451 1.36 9.80 6.91
C GLU A 451 0.10 9.59 7.77
N LEU A 452 -0.15 8.33 8.12
CA LEU A 452 -0.87 7.99 9.35
C LEU A 452 0.02 8.46 10.50
N GLU A 453 -0.34 9.58 11.13
CA GLU A 453 0.23 10.07 12.39
C GLU A 453 0.60 8.89 13.30
N ASN A 454 1.87 8.54 13.36
CA ASN A 454 2.41 7.62 14.34
C ASN A 454 3.84 8.02 14.63
N ASP A 455 4.06 8.38 15.88
CA ASP A 455 5.32 8.68 16.55
C ASP A 455 6.21 7.40 16.67
N GLY A 456 6.36 6.67 15.56
CA GLY A 456 6.85 5.29 15.52
C GLY A 456 8.13 5.10 14.72
N LEU A 457 8.81 3.98 15.00
CA LEU A 457 9.96 3.50 14.24
C LEU A 457 9.57 3.24 12.77
N PRO A 458 10.51 3.34 11.81
CA PRO A 458 10.25 3.02 10.41
C PRO A 458 9.72 1.58 10.26
N PRO A 459 8.84 1.32 9.28
CA PRO A 459 8.26 0.01 9.08
C PRO A 459 9.34 -1.03 8.76
N ARG A 460 9.17 -2.24 9.29
CA ARG A 460 9.97 -3.41 8.91
C ARG A 460 9.26 -4.18 7.82
N HIS A 461 9.99 -4.49 6.77
CA HIS A 461 9.44 -5.26 5.65
C HIS A 461 9.67 -6.76 5.85
N TYR A 462 8.63 -7.56 5.59
CA TYR A 462 8.68 -9.01 5.64
C TYR A 462 8.29 -9.61 4.28
N PRO A 463 8.95 -10.70 3.85
CA PRO A 463 8.54 -11.42 2.67
C PRO A 463 7.22 -12.17 2.92
N GLU A 464 6.44 -12.32 1.86
CA GLU A 464 5.20 -13.11 1.86
C GLU A 464 5.32 -14.24 0.85
N TRP A 465 4.88 -15.44 1.22
CA TRP A 465 4.92 -16.61 0.38
C TRP A 465 3.72 -16.65 -0.56
N ASP A 466 4.00 -16.65 -1.85
CA ASP A 466 3.00 -16.87 -2.88
C ASP A 466 2.95 -18.36 -3.24
N TYR A 467 1.84 -19.00 -2.92
CA TYR A 467 1.66 -20.43 -3.19
C TYR A 467 1.42 -20.72 -4.68
N ASN A 468 0.88 -19.76 -5.45
CA ASN A 468 0.62 -19.92 -6.88
C ASN A 468 1.94 -19.99 -7.67
N THR A 469 2.90 -19.14 -7.31
CA THR A 469 4.23 -19.11 -7.94
C THR A 469 5.27 -19.96 -7.21
N SER A 470 4.95 -20.47 -6.02
CA SER A 470 5.88 -21.18 -5.13
C SER A 470 7.15 -20.38 -4.84
N SER A 471 7.01 -19.07 -4.62
CA SER A 471 8.13 -18.15 -4.36
C SER A 471 7.77 -17.09 -3.32
N PHE A 472 8.77 -16.49 -2.68
CA PHE A 472 8.55 -15.33 -1.82
C PHE A 472 8.47 -14.05 -2.64
N LYS A 473 7.50 -13.20 -2.32
CA LYS A 473 7.49 -11.78 -2.69
C LYS A 473 8.36 -11.03 -1.68
N PRO A 474 9.50 -10.46 -2.09
CA PRO A 474 10.40 -9.75 -1.18
C PRO A 474 9.75 -8.43 -0.72
N ASP A 475 10.03 -8.04 0.52
CA ASP A 475 9.62 -6.76 1.11
C ASP A 475 8.12 -6.41 0.97
N TRP A 476 7.28 -7.43 0.93
CA TRP A 476 5.87 -7.30 0.54
C TRP A 476 4.95 -6.80 1.64
N VAL A 477 5.21 -7.19 2.89
CA VAL A 477 4.41 -6.80 4.06
C VAL A 477 5.14 -5.69 4.81
N SER A 478 4.49 -4.55 5.00
CA SER A 478 4.99 -3.43 5.82
C SER A 478 4.44 -3.56 7.24
N LEU A 479 5.31 -3.86 8.20
CA LEU A 479 4.96 -4.00 9.61
C LEU A 479 5.42 -2.80 10.42
N TYR A 480 4.50 -2.20 11.18
CA TYR A 480 4.77 -1.13 12.13
C TYR A 480 4.70 -1.64 13.56
N GLU A 481 5.82 -1.54 14.29
CA GLU A 481 5.91 -1.95 15.69
C GLU A 481 5.67 -0.76 16.63
N SER A 482 4.86 -0.96 17.68
CA SER A 482 4.65 0.04 18.72
C SER A 482 4.37 -0.60 20.08
N ILE A 483 4.43 0.20 21.15
CA ILE A 483 4.04 -0.24 22.49
C ILE A 483 2.52 -0.09 22.61
N HIS A 484 1.83 -1.12 23.09
CA HIS A 484 0.38 -1.06 23.28
C HIS A 484 0.02 0.04 24.31
N PRO A 485 -1.03 0.87 24.07
CA PRO A 485 -1.51 1.82 25.06
C PRO A 485 -1.87 1.16 26.39
N SER A 486 -1.75 1.91 27.50
CA SER A 486 -2.09 1.43 28.84
C SER A 486 -3.45 1.95 29.32
N ALA A 487 -4.27 1.06 29.87
CA ALA A 487 -5.51 1.36 30.60
C ALA A 487 -5.35 1.06 32.10
N ASN A 488 -6.47 0.92 32.83
CA ASN A 488 -6.45 0.74 34.27
C ASN A 488 -6.07 -0.69 34.68
N ALA A 489 -4.90 -0.86 35.30
CA ALA A 489 -4.38 -2.14 35.76
C ALA A 489 -5.32 -2.90 36.71
N SER A 490 -6.15 -2.18 37.47
CA SER A 490 -7.08 -2.77 38.45
C SER A 490 -8.15 -3.67 37.80
N ASP A 491 -8.37 -3.56 36.49
CA ASP A 491 -9.31 -4.43 35.78
C ASP A 491 -8.74 -5.84 35.58
N ILE A 492 -7.42 -5.98 35.38
CA ILE A 492 -6.73 -7.29 35.36
C ILE A 492 -6.67 -7.89 36.77
N ASP A 493 -6.49 -7.08 37.80
CA ASP A 493 -6.50 -7.59 39.18
C ASP A 493 -7.86 -8.19 39.56
N LYS A 494 -8.97 -7.55 39.16
CA LYS A 494 -10.32 -8.10 39.35
C LYS A 494 -10.51 -9.44 38.63
N ILE A 495 -9.93 -9.59 37.43
CA ILE A 495 -9.94 -10.83 36.65
C ILE A 495 -9.19 -11.94 37.38
N LEU A 496 -7.99 -11.65 37.90
CA LEU A 496 -7.20 -12.60 38.67
C LEU A 496 -7.90 -13.00 39.98
N ASP A 497 -8.57 -12.05 40.63
CA ASP A 497 -9.37 -12.29 41.84
C ASP A 497 -10.61 -13.16 41.55
N LYS A 498 -11.31 -12.92 40.43
CA LYS A 498 -12.44 -13.74 39.95
C LYS A 498 -12.04 -15.21 39.81
N HIS A 499 -10.82 -15.45 39.33
CA HIS A 499 -10.26 -16.79 39.09
C HIS A 499 -9.28 -17.28 40.18
N ALA A 500 -9.29 -16.67 41.37
CA ALA A 500 -8.33 -16.98 42.43
C ALA A 500 -8.34 -18.46 42.87
N ALA A 501 -9.50 -19.14 42.80
CA ALA A 501 -9.59 -20.57 43.10
C ALA A 501 -8.84 -21.43 42.06
N LEU A 502 -8.93 -21.05 40.79
CA LEU A 502 -8.26 -21.71 39.67
C LEU A 502 -6.76 -21.44 39.69
N ALA A 503 -6.35 -20.19 39.96
CA ALA A 503 -4.95 -19.83 40.15
C ALA A 503 -4.30 -20.66 41.27
N LYS A 504 -5.00 -20.90 42.39
CA LYS A 504 -4.53 -21.79 43.47
C LYS A 504 -4.39 -23.25 43.02
N LEU A 505 -5.33 -23.75 42.21
CA LEU A 505 -5.27 -25.11 41.67
C LEU A 505 -4.09 -25.26 40.70
N LEU A 506 -3.91 -24.30 39.78
CA LEU A 506 -2.78 -24.26 38.86
C LEU A 506 -1.46 -24.24 39.64
N LYS A 507 -1.33 -23.37 40.64
CA LYS A 507 -0.15 -23.34 41.51
C LYS A 507 0.18 -24.70 42.11
N LEU A 508 -0.81 -25.42 42.62
CA LEU A 508 -0.63 -26.78 43.18
C LEU A 508 -0.17 -27.81 42.15
N ILE A 509 -0.61 -27.69 40.89
CA ILE A 509 -0.21 -28.56 39.77
C ILE A 509 1.23 -28.21 39.35
N LEU A 510 1.54 -26.93 39.20
CA LEU A 510 2.86 -26.43 38.78
C LEU A 510 3.94 -26.71 39.82
N ASP A 511 3.63 -26.58 41.12
CA ASP A 511 4.55 -26.91 42.21
C ASP A 511 4.95 -28.40 42.20
N LYS A 512 4.12 -29.28 41.63
CA LYS A 512 4.45 -30.71 41.42
C LYS A 512 5.26 -30.96 40.13
N LEU A 513 5.20 -30.07 39.16
CA LEU A 513 5.92 -30.13 37.89
C LEU A 513 7.29 -29.45 37.93
N LYS A 514 7.57 -28.61 38.94
CA LYS A 514 8.92 -28.04 39.15
C LYS A 514 9.95 -29.16 39.33
N PRO A 515 11.03 -29.22 38.52
CA PRO A 515 12.04 -30.26 38.65
C PRO A 515 12.74 -30.16 40.02
N GLN A 516 12.64 -31.24 40.81
CA GLN A 516 13.26 -31.35 42.13
C GLN A 516 14.74 -31.76 42.10
N ARG A 517 15.33 -31.96 40.91
CA ARG A 517 16.70 -32.48 40.80
C ARG A 517 17.70 -31.35 40.59
N PHE A 518 18.53 -31.13 41.60
CA PHE A 518 19.79 -30.44 41.43
C PHE A 518 20.80 -31.40 40.81
N VAL A 519 21.36 -31.04 39.66
CA VAL A 519 22.51 -31.75 39.09
C VAL A 519 23.77 -31.16 39.73
N ARG A 520 24.55 -32.03 40.35
CA ARG A 520 25.82 -31.68 40.97
C ARG A 520 26.88 -31.50 39.88
N VAL A 521 27.34 -30.27 39.68
CA VAL A 521 28.44 -29.93 38.77
C VAL A 521 29.74 -29.92 39.59
N ARG A 522 30.59 -30.93 39.38
CA ARG A 522 31.89 -31.08 40.07
C ARG A 522 33.01 -30.43 39.25
N TYR A 523 34.19 -30.29 39.84
CA TYR A 523 35.40 -29.73 39.20
C TYR A 523 35.29 -28.24 38.85
N GLN A 524 34.90 -27.41 39.82
CA GLN A 524 34.91 -25.95 39.66
C GLN A 524 36.00 -25.31 40.53
N GLU A 525 36.68 -24.27 40.03
CA GLU A 525 37.64 -23.47 40.82
C GLU A 525 36.91 -22.63 41.87
N GLU A 526 35.77 -22.05 41.50
CA GLU A 526 34.85 -21.36 42.40
C GLU A 526 33.50 -22.08 42.40
N GLY A 527 32.97 -22.40 43.58
CA GLY A 527 31.69 -23.10 43.71
C GLY A 527 31.07 -22.84 45.07
N SER A 528 29.78 -23.15 45.20
CA SER A 528 29.01 -22.91 46.42
C SER A 528 29.41 -23.83 47.58
N GLU A 529 29.94 -25.02 47.27
CA GLU A 529 30.38 -26.01 48.26
C GLU A 529 31.72 -26.65 47.88
N LEU A 530 32.47 -27.08 48.91
CA LEU A 530 33.73 -27.78 48.72
C LEU A 530 33.49 -29.26 48.40
N ASP A 531 34.10 -29.75 47.33
CA ASP A 531 34.10 -31.17 47.00
C ASP A 531 35.17 -31.91 47.79
N LEU A 532 34.80 -32.48 48.94
CA LEU A 532 35.73 -33.17 49.84
C LEU A 532 36.56 -34.25 49.15
N ASP A 533 36.01 -35.03 48.22
CA ASP A 533 36.77 -36.09 47.54
C ASP A 533 37.89 -35.51 46.67
N ILE A 534 37.59 -34.43 45.94
CA ILE A 534 38.55 -33.77 45.03
C ILE A 534 39.52 -32.92 45.84
N ALA A 535 39.06 -32.22 46.88
CA ALA A 535 39.90 -31.47 47.80
C ALA A 535 40.91 -32.36 48.54
N ILE A 536 40.50 -33.55 48.98
CA ILE A 536 41.40 -34.53 49.62
C ILE A 536 42.44 -35.03 48.60
N ARG A 537 42.05 -35.36 47.37
CA ARG A 537 42.98 -35.78 46.32
C ARG A 537 43.98 -34.67 45.96
N SER A 538 43.48 -33.45 45.75
CA SER A 538 44.28 -32.25 45.49
C SER A 538 45.29 -32.00 46.63
N LEU A 539 44.88 -32.19 47.89
CA LEU A 539 45.78 -32.09 49.05
C LEU A 539 46.82 -33.22 49.10
N ILE A 540 46.45 -34.45 48.73
CA ILE A 540 47.38 -35.59 48.62
C ILE A 540 48.43 -35.30 47.55
N ASP A 541 48.02 -34.85 46.36
CA ASP A 541 48.93 -34.52 45.26
C ASP A 541 49.90 -33.41 45.66
N TYR A 542 49.40 -32.37 46.34
CA TYR A 542 50.22 -31.30 46.91
C TYR A 542 51.23 -31.83 47.95
N LYS A 543 50.81 -32.73 48.85
CA LYS A 543 51.70 -33.35 49.86
C LYS A 543 52.73 -34.31 49.24
N CYS A 544 52.42 -34.89 48.08
CA CYS A 544 53.31 -35.74 47.31
C CYS A 544 54.23 -34.96 46.34
N GLY A 545 54.16 -33.62 46.32
CA GLY A 545 55.01 -32.77 45.48
C GLY A 545 54.57 -32.65 44.02
N SER A 546 53.35 -33.10 43.69
CA SER A 546 52.72 -32.91 42.38
C SER A 546 51.88 -31.63 42.36
N GLN A 547 51.65 -31.06 41.17
CA GLN A 547 50.82 -29.86 41.04
C GLN A 547 49.34 -30.21 41.25
N PRO A 548 48.67 -29.66 42.28
CA PRO A 548 47.28 -29.97 42.58
C PRO A 548 46.30 -29.35 41.57
N ASP A 549 45.20 -30.04 41.24
CA ASP A 549 44.09 -29.45 40.48
C ASP A 549 43.34 -28.43 41.37
N PRO A 550 43.26 -27.15 40.97
CA PRO A 550 42.61 -26.10 41.76
C PRO A 550 41.07 -26.22 41.78
N ARG A 551 40.49 -27.08 40.93
CA ARG A 551 39.03 -27.24 40.79
C ARG A 551 38.41 -28.14 41.87
N ILE A 552 38.53 -27.73 43.12
CA ILE A 552 38.11 -28.51 44.29
C ILE A 552 36.68 -28.22 44.76
N ASN A 553 35.96 -27.30 44.11
CA ASN A 553 34.60 -26.93 44.47
C ASN A 553 33.56 -27.62 43.58
N MET A 554 32.32 -27.62 44.06
CA MET A 554 31.13 -28.05 43.32
C MET A 554 30.04 -26.98 43.42
N SER A 555 29.12 -27.00 42.47
CA SER A 555 27.86 -26.26 42.55
C SER A 555 26.67 -27.16 42.20
N HIS A 556 25.49 -26.70 42.58
CA HIS A 556 24.22 -27.32 42.22
C HIS A 556 23.59 -26.48 41.12
N LYS A 557 23.35 -27.06 39.94
CA LYS A 557 22.54 -26.43 38.88
C LYS A 557 21.17 -27.10 38.87
N HIS A 558 20.10 -26.32 38.70
CA HIS A 558 18.78 -26.87 38.46
C HIS A 558 18.78 -27.66 37.15
N ASP A 559 18.29 -28.89 37.20
CA ASP A 559 18.06 -29.71 36.01
C ASP A 559 16.78 -29.25 35.30
N GLY A 560 16.97 -28.58 34.16
CA GLY A 560 16.15 -28.80 32.97
C GLY A 560 14.76 -28.18 32.89
N ARG A 561 14.64 -26.86 33.04
CA ARG A 561 13.54 -26.10 32.40
C ARG A 561 14.06 -24.73 31.96
N ASP A 562 14.51 -24.65 30.71
CA ASP A 562 14.97 -23.42 30.07
C ASP A 562 14.12 -23.18 28.82
N ILE A 563 12.96 -22.56 29.03
CA ILE A 563 11.93 -22.34 28.01
C ILE A 563 11.76 -20.83 27.79
N ALA A 564 11.75 -20.42 26.53
CA ALA A 564 11.33 -19.07 26.13
C ALA A 564 9.99 -19.16 25.39
N VAL A 565 9.01 -18.37 25.83
CA VAL A 565 7.64 -18.38 25.31
C VAL A 565 7.34 -17.04 24.61
N MET A 566 6.72 -17.07 23.44
CA MET A 566 6.13 -15.90 22.79
C MET A 566 4.63 -16.12 22.71
N ILE A 567 3.83 -15.24 23.33
CA ILE A 567 2.37 -15.28 23.22
C ILE A 567 1.97 -14.22 22.19
N LEU A 568 1.39 -14.67 21.08
CA LEU A 568 0.91 -13.83 19.99
C LEU A 568 -0.61 -13.85 19.98
N LEU A 569 -1.21 -12.68 20.12
CA LEU A 569 -2.65 -12.48 20.18
C LEU A 569 -3.14 -11.85 18.88
N ASP A 570 -4.08 -12.51 18.22
CA ASP A 570 -4.82 -11.92 17.12
C ASP A 570 -5.82 -10.90 17.68
N LEU A 571 -5.75 -9.64 17.25
CA LEU A 571 -6.60 -8.54 17.73
C LEU A 571 -7.69 -8.16 16.70
N SER A 572 -8.07 -9.10 15.85
CA SER A 572 -9.04 -8.92 14.76
C SER A 572 -10.45 -8.52 15.21
N ALA A 573 -11.27 -8.04 14.26
CA ALA A 573 -12.61 -7.54 14.51
C ALA A 573 -13.58 -8.57 15.15
N SER A 574 -13.37 -9.88 14.95
CA SER A 574 -14.22 -10.96 15.46
C SER A 574 -14.13 -11.15 16.99
N LEU A 575 -13.10 -10.60 17.64
CA LEU A 575 -12.99 -10.63 19.11
C LEU A 575 -14.08 -9.81 19.83
N ASN A 576 -14.78 -8.90 19.13
CA ASN A 576 -15.92 -8.18 19.71
C ASN A 576 -17.20 -9.01 19.79
N ASP A 577 -17.24 -10.19 19.17
CA ASP A 577 -18.41 -11.05 19.18
C ASP A 577 -18.63 -11.72 20.55
N LYS A 578 -19.91 -12.00 20.85
CA LYS A 578 -20.32 -12.75 22.03
C LYS A 578 -20.59 -14.20 21.63
N PRO A 579 -19.85 -15.18 22.16
CA PRO A 579 -20.05 -16.58 21.80
C PRO A 579 -21.37 -17.10 22.37
N ASP A 580 -21.99 -18.04 21.66
CA ASP A 580 -23.25 -18.68 22.07
C ASP A 580 -23.10 -19.37 23.43
N GLY A 581 -23.79 -18.83 24.45
CA GLY A 581 -23.79 -19.35 25.82
C GLY A 581 -23.14 -18.45 26.86
N SER A 582 -22.33 -17.46 26.45
CA SER A 582 -21.61 -16.56 27.36
C SER A 582 -22.18 -15.14 27.39
N ASP A 583 -22.16 -14.52 28.57
CA ASP A 583 -22.48 -13.09 28.74
C ASP A 583 -21.27 -12.17 28.43
N GLN A 584 -20.07 -12.73 28.25
CA GLN A 584 -18.81 -12.02 28.00
C GLN A 584 -18.44 -12.03 26.51
N THR A 585 -17.70 -11.01 26.05
CA THR A 585 -17.15 -11.00 24.68
C THR A 585 -15.93 -11.92 24.56
N LEU A 586 -15.61 -12.35 23.34
CA LEU A 586 -14.38 -13.11 23.05
C LEU A 586 -13.13 -12.37 23.52
N LEU A 587 -13.08 -11.05 23.33
CA LEU A 587 -12.02 -10.17 23.83
C LEU A 587 -11.83 -10.30 25.35
N GLN A 588 -12.92 -10.26 26.13
CA GLN A 588 -12.86 -10.39 27.58
C GLN A 588 -12.36 -11.79 27.99
N LEU A 589 -12.84 -12.85 27.34
CA LEU A 589 -12.40 -14.21 27.63
C LEU A 589 -10.92 -14.42 27.28
N SER A 590 -10.44 -13.84 26.18
CA SER A 590 -9.03 -13.84 25.77
C SER A 590 -8.16 -13.04 26.75
N GLN A 591 -8.61 -11.86 27.20
CA GLN A 591 -7.94 -11.09 28.26
C GLN A 591 -7.82 -11.90 29.55
N GLU A 592 -8.89 -12.59 29.97
CA GLU A 592 -8.89 -13.44 31.16
C GLU A 592 -7.90 -14.61 31.03
N ALA A 593 -7.89 -15.29 29.89
CA ALA A 593 -7.03 -16.43 29.64
C ALA A 593 -5.55 -16.07 29.54
N VAL A 594 -5.22 -14.99 28.82
CA VAL A 594 -3.84 -14.48 28.67
C VAL A 594 -3.31 -14.00 30.02
N SER A 595 -4.12 -13.31 30.82
CA SER A 595 -3.72 -12.85 32.15
C SER A 595 -3.40 -14.01 33.09
N LEU A 596 -4.22 -15.07 33.09
CA LEU A 596 -3.97 -16.28 33.87
C LEU A 596 -2.76 -17.06 33.37
N LEU A 597 -2.57 -17.13 32.05
CA LEU A 597 -1.40 -17.77 31.45
C LEU A 597 -0.12 -17.02 31.80
N ALA A 598 -0.09 -15.70 31.65
CA ALA A 598 1.04 -14.85 32.03
C ALA A 598 1.42 -15.05 33.49
N TRP A 599 0.42 -15.03 34.39
CA TRP A 599 0.63 -15.32 35.81
C TRP A 599 1.20 -16.73 36.05
N THR A 600 0.71 -17.74 35.33
CA THR A 600 1.16 -19.13 35.42
C THR A 600 2.62 -19.27 34.99
N ILE A 601 3.01 -18.65 33.88
CA ILE A 601 4.39 -18.66 33.35
C ILE A 601 5.33 -17.95 34.32
N GLU A 602 4.91 -16.81 34.88
CA GLU A 602 5.66 -16.06 35.90
C GLU A 602 5.96 -16.93 37.15
N GLN A 603 4.98 -17.72 37.62
CA GLN A 603 5.18 -18.63 38.77
C GLN A 603 6.15 -19.80 38.48
N LEU A 604 6.28 -20.19 37.21
CA LEU A 604 7.21 -21.22 36.75
C LEU A 604 8.64 -20.67 36.58
N GLY A 605 8.78 -19.37 36.33
CA GLY A 605 10.07 -18.71 36.11
C GLY A 605 10.60 -18.84 34.69
N ASP A 606 9.73 -19.16 33.71
CA ASP A 606 10.09 -19.20 32.29
C ASP A 606 10.11 -17.77 31.70
N LYS A 607 10.97 -17.53 30.70
CA LYS A 607 11.02 -16.23 30.02
C LYS A 607 9.87 -16.11 29.02
N TYR A 608 9.13 -15.01 29.04
CA TYR A 608 8.05 -14.82 28.07
C TYR A 608 7.82 -13.37 27.65
N ALA A 609 7.28 -13.21 26.45
CA ALA A 609 6.80 -11.97 25.88
C ALA A 609 5.34 -12.13 25.42
N ILE A 610 4.60 -11.03 25.41
CA ILE A 610 3.21 -10.95 24.93
C ILE A 610 3.14 -9.83 23.89
N ALA A 611 2.58 -10.15 22.73
CA ALA A 611 2.31 -9.20 21.67
C ALA A 611 0.93 -9.43 21.04
N GLY A 612 0.34 -8.36 20.53
CA GLY A 612 -0.88 -8.40 19.73
C GLY A 612 -0.63 -7.92 18.31
N PHE A 613 -1.38 -8.42 17.33
CA PHE A 613 -1.29 -7.94 15.96
C PHE A 613 -2.68 -7.83 15.31
N HIS A 614 -2.80 -6.92 14.36
CA HIS A 614 -3.92 -6.82 13.42
C HIS A 614 -3.40 -6.20 12.12
N SER A 615 -4.10 -6.41 11.02
CA SER A 615 -3.71 -5.85 9.73
C SER A 615 -4.81 -5.03 9.07
N ASP A 616 -4.37 -4.03 8.31
CA ASP A 616 -5.20 -3.26 7.39
C ASP A 616 -4.48 -3.25 6.04
N THR A 617 -4.68 -4.30 5.22
CA THR A 617 -3.89 -4.60 4.02
C THR A 617 -2.43 -5.00 4.31
N ARG A 618 -1.72 -5.45 3.26
CA ARG A 618 -0.27 -5.70 3.29
C ARG A 618 0.58 -4.50 3.71
N HIS A 619 0.09 -3.28 3.49
CA HIS A 619 0.87 -2.05 3.71
C HIS A 619 0.80 -1.55 5.16
N ASN A 620 -0.06 -2.13 6.00
CA ASN A 620 -0.26 -1.66 7.38
C ASN A 620 -0.55 -2.84 8.33
N LEU A 621 0.45 -3.71 8.52
CA LEU A 621 0.42 -4.72 9.58
C LEU A 621 0.90 -4.08 10.90
N ARG A 622 0.03 -3.99 11.90
CA ARG A 622 0.37 -3.40 13.21
C ARG A 622 0.76 -4.49 14.19
N TYR A 623 1.89 -4.29 14.86
CA TYR A 623 2.40 -5.18 15.89
C TYR A 623 2.60 -4.42 17.21
N TYR A 624 1.85 -4.82 18.24
CA TYR A 624 1.86 -4.16 19.53
C TYR A 624 2.58 -5.00 20.58
N HIS A 625 3.61 -4.42 21.18
CA HIS A 625 4.27 -5.00 22.35
C HIS A 625 3.45 -4.71 23.61
N MET A 626 2.91 -5.76 24.23
CA MET A 626 2.23 -5.67 25.53
C MET A 626 3.21 -5.95 26.67
N LYS A 627 4.07 -6.96 26.50
CA LYS A 627 5.11 -7.33 27.45
C LYS A 627 6.37 -7.82 26.72
N GLY A 628 7.52 -7.24 27.01
CA GLY A 628 8.83 -7.73 26.58
C GLY A 628 9.39 -8.86 27.47
N TYR A 629 10.43 -9.55 26.99
CA TYR A 629 11.13 -10.59 27.74
C TYR A 629 11.85 -10.08 29.00
N SER A 630 12.23 -8.80 29.03
CA SER A 630 12.92 -8.15 30.15
C SER A 630 11.98 -7.44 31.12
N GLU A 631 10.69 -7.33 30.80
CA GLU A 631 9.69 -6.71 31.67
C GLU A 631 9.11 -7.73 32.65
N GLU A 632 8.84 -7.31 33.88
CA GLU A 632 8.09 -8.09 34.87
C GLU A 632 6.57 -7.91 34.64
N PHE A 633 5.74 -8.83 35.14
CA PHE A 633 4.28 -8.72 35.07
C PHE A 633 3.73 -7.71 36.11
N ASP A 634 4.05 -6.44 35.91
CA ASP A 634 3.70 -5.32 36.78
C ASP A 634 2.39 -4.61 36.36
N ASP A 635 2.01 -3.56 37.08
CA ASP A 635 0.80 -2.79 36.78
C ASP A 635 0.86 -2.09 35.41
N THR A 636 2.07 -1.84 34.88
CA THR A 636 2.25 -1.29 33.53
C THR A 636 1.79 -2.30 32.48
N VAL A 637 2.28 -3.54 32.57
CA VAL A 637 1.91 -4.62 31.67
C VAL A 637 0.43 -4.98 31.80
N LYS A 638 -0.09 -5.03 33.03
CA LYS A 638 -1.53 -5.23 33.28
C LYS A 638 -2.37 -4.12 32.65
N GLY A 639 -1.93 -2.87 32.74
CA GLY A 639 -2.59 -1.74 32.10
C GLY A 639 -2.65 -1.91 30.58
N ARG A 640 -1.57 -2.37 29.94
CA ARG A 640 -1.53 -2.65 28.50
C ARG A 640 -2.48 -3.78 28.09
N LEU A 641 -2.54 -4.85 28.87
CA LEU A 641 -3.50 -5.95 28.64
C LEU A 641 -4.96 -5.52 28.83
N ALA A 642 -5.25 -4.65 29.80
CA ALA A 642 -6.59 -4.10 30.02
C ALA A 642 -7.06 -3.23 28.84
N ALA A 643 -6.12 -2.61 28.12
CA ALA A 643 -6.41 -1.72 27.00
C ALA A 643 -6.66 -2.45 25.67
N MET A 644 -6.56 -3.79 25.63
CA MET A 644 -6.76 -4.53 24.38
C MET A 644 -8.09 -4.13 23.75
N ASP A 645 -8.02 -3.75 22.48
CA ASP A 645 -9.17 -3.43 21.64
C ASP A 645 -9.14 -4.32 20.41
N ALA A 646 -10.32 -4.62 19.88
CA ALA A 646 -10.51 -5.55 18.78
C ALA A 646 -10.95 -4.79 17.51
N GLY A 647 -10.26 -5.00 16.40
CA GLY A 647 -10.57 -4.36 15.12
C GLY A 647 -9.69 -4.86 13.98
N TYR A 648 -10.11 -4.58 12.74
CA TYR A 648 -9.36 -4.86 11.51
C TYR A 648 -9.17 -6.35 11.17
N SER A 649 -8.32 -6.64 10.18
CA SER A 649 -8.11 -7.95 9.55
C SER A 649 -6.95 -8.75 10.18
N THR A 650 -6.68 -9.95 9.66
CA THR A 650 -5.72 -10.91 10.21
C THR A 650 -4.71 -11.39 9.17
N ARG A 651 -3.53 -10.75 9.12
CA ARG A 651 -2.37 -11.22 8.33
C ARG A 651 -1.29 -11.88 9.20
N MET A 652 -1.51 -13.15 9.54
CA MET A 652 -0.68 -13.92 10.49
C MET A 652 0.77 -14.16 10.04
N GLY A 653 1.03 -14.46 8.77
CA GLY A 653 2.37 -14.89 8.34
C GLY A 653 3.46 -13.84 8.59
N GLY A 654 3.17 -12.56 8.30
CA GLY A 654 4.06 -11.43 8.63
C GLY A 654 4.28 -11.28 10.14
N ALA A 655 3.22 -11.41 10.95
CA ALA A 655 3.30 -11.30 12.41
C ALA A 655 4.12 -12.45 13.03
N ILE A 656 3.96 -13.68 12.54
CA ILE A 656 4.74 -14.85 12.96
C ILE A 656 6.23 -14.66 12.66
N ARG A 657 6.58 -14.19 11.45
CA ARG A 657 7.99 -13.93 11.08
C ARG A 657 8.62 -12.85 11.96
N HIS A 658 7.86 -11.82 12.30
CA HIS A 658 8.32 -10.76 13.21
C HIS A 658 8.47 -11.24 14.65
N ALA A 659 7.48 -11.97 15.18
CA ALA A 659 7.56 -12.57 16.51
C ALA A 659 8.72 -13.60 16.61
N ALA A 660 8.96 -14.35 15.53
CA ALA A 660 10.06 -15.30 15.42
C ALA A 660 11.43 -14.61 15.53
N HIS A 661 11.58 -13.39 15.00
CA HIS A 661 12.81 -12.61 15.13
C HIS A 661 13.16 -12.33 16.61
N TYR A 662 12.17 -11.95 17.43
CA TYR A 662 12.38 -11.72 18.87
C TYR A 662 12.62 -13.02 19.66
N LEU A 663 11.92 -14.10 19.31
CA LEU A 663 12.09 -15.41 19.94
C LEU A 663 13.45 -16.06 19.57
N GLU A 664 13.92 -15.85 18.35
CA GLU A 664 15.23 -16.31 17.87
C GLU A 664 16.37 -15.70 18.70
N GLY A 665 16.24 -14.42 19.10
CA GLY A 665 17.20 -13.73 19.97
C GLY A 665 17.31 -14.25 21.40
N GLN A 666 16.39 -15.11 21.87
CA GLN A 666 16.43 -15.66 23.24
C GLN A 666 17.40 -16.85 23.35
N ILE A 667 18.16 -16.90 24.45
CA ILE A 667 18.96 -18.06 24.83
C ILE A 667 18.08 -18.94 25.73
N ALA A 668 17.53 -20.02 25.15
CA ALA A 668 16.73 -21.04 25.82
C ALA A 668 16.83 -22.39 25.06
N GLU A 669 16.75 -23.51 25.77
CA GLU A 669 16.79 -24.86 25.18
C GLU A 669 15.54 -25.16 24.34
N LYS A 670 14.36 -24.71 24.80
CA LYS A 670 13.09 -24.87 24.08
C LYS A 670 12.45 -23.50 23.85
N LYS A 671 12.12 -23.21 22.59
CA LYS A 671 11.45 -21.97 22.17
C LYS A 671 10.05 -22.30 21.70
N LEU A 672 9.04 -21.69 22.32
CA LEU A 672 7.63 -21.96 22.07
C LEU A 672 6.90 -20.67 21.68
N MET A 673 6.24 -20.68 20.53
CA MET A 673 5.31 -19.63 20.10
C MET A 673 3.87 -20.13 20.29
N LEU A 674 3.11 -19.45 21.14
CA LEU A 674 1.69 -19.70 21.37
C LEU A 674 0.90 -18.65 20.59
N ILE A 675 0.06 -19.08 19.66
CA ILE A 675 -0.78 -18.20 18.85
C ILE A 675 -2.23 -18.40 19.30
N LEU A 676 -2.88 -17.31 19.69
CA LEU A 676 -4.31 -17.29 20.00
C LEU A 676 -5.03 -16.51 18.90
N THR A 677 -5.90 -17.20 18.17
CA THR A 677 -6.70 -16.62 17.08
C THR A 677 -8.12 -17.17 17.14
N ASP A 678 -9.07 -16.39 16.62
CA ASP A 678 -10.48 -16.72 16.56
C ASP A 678 -10.96 -17.05 15.13
N GLY A 679 -10.08 -17.01 14.12
CA GLY A 679 -10.47 -17.14 12.72
C GLY A 679 -9.39 -17.62 11.75
N GLU A 680 -9.76 -17.61 10.47
CA GLU A 680 -8.88 -17.91 9.33
C GLU A 680 -8.07 -16.66 8.98
N PRO A 681 -6.77 -16.77 8.61
CA PRO A 681 -6.03 -15.61 8.16
C PRO A 681 -6.67 -15.03 6.89
N ALA A 682 -7.18 -13.81 7.01
CA ALA A 682 -7.93 -13.11 5.97
C ALA A 682 -7.58 -11.62 6.03
N ASP A 683 -7.44 -10.97 4.87
CA ASP A 683 -7.18 -9.54 4.74
C ASP A 683 -7.98 -8.98 3.56
N ILE A 684 -8.32 -7.69 3.61
CA ILE A 684 -9.22 -7.05 2.64
C ILE A 684 -8.61 -6.93 1.24
N ASP A 685 -7.28 -7.00 1.13
CA ASP A 685 -6.53 -6.90 -0.11
C ASP A 685 -6.28 -8.26 -0.80
N VAL A 686 -6.80 -9.36 -0.23
CA VAL A 686 -6.62 -10.72 -0.76
C VAL A 686 -7.97 -11.39 -0.98
N GLU A 687 -8.37 -11.56 -2.24
CA GLU A 687 -9.64 -12.23 -2.59
C GLU A 687 -9.58 -13.76 -2.40
N ASP A 688 -8.39 -14.36 -2.50
CA ASP A 688 -8.19 -15.81 -2.37
C ASP A 688 -7.90 -16.21 -0.92
N ALA A 689 -8.90 -16.81 -0.25
CA ALA A 689 -8.80 -17.31 1.11
C ALA A 689 -7.60 -18.27 1.34
N LYS A 690 -7.19 -19.05 0.33
CA LYS A 690 -6.08 -20.01 0.46
C LYS A 690 -4.71 -19.38 0.51
N TYR A 691 -4.58 -18.14 0.04
CA TYR A 691 -3.30 -17.49 -0.11
C TYR A 691 -2.65 -17.22 1.25
N LEU A 692 -3.37 -16.55 2.15
CA LEU A 692 -2.88 -16.23 3.49
C LEU A 692 -2.75 -17.46 4.40
N ILE A 693 -3.59 -18.49 4.19
CA ILE A 693 -3.39 -19.82 4.81
C ILE A 693 -2.03 -20.38 4.40
N SER A 694 -1.73 -20.37 3.11
CA SER A 694 -0.49 -20.94 2.58
C SER A 694 0.75 -20.16 3.03
N ASP A 695 0.66 -18.83 3.12
CA ASP A 695 1.73 -18.01 3.69
C ASP A 695 1.95 -18.29 5.17
N THR A 696 0.86 -18.38 5.95
CA THR A 696 0.95 -18.70 7.39
C THR A 696 1.56 -20.07 7.62
N LYS A 697 1.18 -21.08 6.82
CA LYS A 697 1.81 -22.40 6.82
C LYS A 697 3.31 -22.31 6.55
N LYS A 698 3.70 -21.51 5.54
CA LYS A 698 5.11 -21.32 5.21
C LYS A 698 5.89 -20.65 6.36
N ALA A 699 5.31 -19.66 7.03
CA ALA A 699 5.89 -19.00 8.20
C ALA A 699 6.07 -19.98 9.38
N VAL A 700 5.12 -20.90 9.58
CA VAL A 700 5.22 -21.97 10.59
C VAL A 700 6.33 -22.97 10.23
N ASP A 701 6.44 -23.37 8.97
CA ASP A 701 7.53 -24.24 8.49
C ASP A 701 8.90 -23.57 8.68
N GLU A 702 9.02 -22.27 8.38
CA GLU A 702 10.22 -21.47 8.64
C GLU A 702 10.59 -21.47 10.13
N LEU A 703 9.61 -21.27 11.01
CA LEU A 703 9.78 -21.28 12.45
C LEU A 703 10.27 -22.66 12.95
N SER A 704 9.67 -23.74 12.44
CA SER A 704 10.09 -25.11 12.74
C SER A 704 11.52 -25.39 12.28
N SER A 705 11.90 -24.91 11.10
CA SER A 705 13.26 -25.07 10.56
C SER A 705 14.35 -24.42 11.42
N LYS A 706 13.98 -23.39 12.21
CA LYS A 706 14.84 -22.70 13.17
C LYS A 706 14.86 -23.35 14.57
N GLY A 707 14.24 -24.51 14.74
CA GLY A 707 14.19 -25.23 16.02
C GLY A 707 13.21 -24.64 17.04
N MET A 708 12.28 -23.80 16.60
CA MET A 708 11.20 -23.25 17.43
C MET A 708 9.93 -24.09 17.24
N SER A 709 9.11 -24.21 18.28
CA SER A 709 7.81 -24.90 18.21
C SER A 709 6.69 -23.87 18.19
N SER A 710 5.71 -24.01 17.30
CA SER A 710 4.47 -23.21 17.31
C SER A 710 3.29 -24.04 17.79
N TYR A 711 2.37 -23.43 18.53
CA TYR A 711 1.13 -24.05 18.95
C TYR A 711 -0.03 -23.06 18.83
N CYS A 712 -1.06 -23.44 18.08
CA CYS A 712 -2.23 -22.60 17.82
C CYS A 712 -3.40 -22.99 18.73
N ILE A 713 -4.02 -22.00 19.37
CA ILE A 713 -5.29 -22.18 20.08
C ILE A 713 -6.34 -21.43 19.28
N SER A 714 -7.31 -22.17 18.76
CA SER A 714 -8.43 -21.60 18.01
C SER A 714 -9.72 -21.63 18.80
N LEU A 715 -10.45 -20.53 18.70
CA LEU A 715 -11.78 -20.35 19.29
C LEU A 715 -12.90 -20.70 18.30
N ASP A 716 -12.59 -20.96 17.02
CA ASP A 716 -13.57 -21.32 16.00
C ASP A 716 -13.79 -22.85 15.93
N THR A 717 -15.05 -23.24 16.13
CA THR A 717 -15.54 -24.63 16.04
C THR A 717 -15.51 -25.23 14.63
N LYS A 718 -15.35 -24.42 13.58
CA LYS A 718 -15.26 -24.86 12.18
C LYS A 718 -13.82 -24.93 11.66
N ALA A 719 -12.83 -24.68 12.52
CA ALA A 719 -11.46 -24.45 12.10
C ALA A 719 -10.61 -25.70 11.81
N ASP A 720 -11.20 -26.90 11.91
CA ASP A 720 -10.47 -28.17 11.82
C ASP A 720 -9.67 -28.31 10.51
N ASP A 721 -10.24 -27.94 9.36
CA ASP A 721 -9.63 -28.23 8.07
C ASP A 721 -8.40 -27.34 7.78
N TYR A 722 -8.49 -26.02 8.01
CA TYR A 722 -7.40 -25.09 7.65
C TYR A 722 -6.30 -24.98 8.72
N ILE A 723 -6.62 -25.09 10.01
CA ILE A 723 -5.61 -25.00 11.08
C ILE A 723 -4.72 -26.24 11.08
N GLN A 724 -5.32 -27.40 10.82
CA GLN A 724 -4.54 -28.62 10.64
C GLN A 724 -3.57 -28.50 9.46
N ASP A 725 -3.96 -27.83 8.38
CA ASP A 725 -3.10 -27.59 7.23
C ASP A 725 -1.94 -26.64 7.55
N ILE A 726 -2.13 -25.65 8.43
CA ILE A 726 -1.11 -24.67 8.83
C ILE A 726 -0.13 -25.24 9.87
N PHE A 727 -0.65 -25.79 10.98
CA PHE A 727 0.16 -26.17 12.15
C PHE A 727 0.49 -27.67 12.24
N GLY A 728 -0.13 -28.48 11.37
CA GLY A 728 0.07 -29.93 11.35
C GLY A 728 -0.65 -30.67 12.49
N ALA A 729 -0.63 -32.01 12.39
CA ALA A 729 -1.28 -32.88 13.36
C ALA A 729 -0.65 -32.75 14.76
N GLY A 730 -1.43 -32.26 15.72
CA GLY A 730 -1.00 -32.07 17.12
C GLY A 730 -0.38 -30.70 17.43
N GLY A 731 -0.34 -29.78 16.47
CA GLY A 731 0.14 -28.40 16.65
C GLY A 731 -0.95 -27.39 17.02
N TYR A 732 -2.17 -27.84 17.30
CA TYR A 732 -3.30 -26.98 17.63
C TYR A 732 -4.27 -27.59 18.65
N THR A 733 -5.08 -26.75 19.28
CA THR A 733 -6.27 -27.15 20.06
C THR A 733 -7.45 -26.24 19.73
N ILE A 734 -8.60 -26.83 19.42
CA ILE A 734 -9.88 -26.12 19.30
C ILE A 734 -10.61 -26.17 20.64
N ILE A 735 -11.19 -25.04 21.03
CA ILE A 735 -11.93 -24.92 22.29
C ILE A 735 -13.42 -24.76 22.00
N ASP A 736 -14.14 -25.89 22.02
CA ASP A 736 -15.60 -25.95 21.75
C ASP A 736 -16.45 -25.11 22.72
N HIS A 737 -15.95 -24.89 23.94
CA HIS A 737 -16.61 -24.08 24.96
C HIS A 737 -15.67 -22.95 25.37
N VAL A 738 -15.82 -21.81 24.70
CA VAL A 738 -14.97 -20.62 24.87
C VAL A 738 -14.94 -20.14 26.33
N GLU A 739 -16.02 -20.32 27.08
CA GLU A 739 -16.07 -20.03 28.54
C GLU A 739 -15.03 -20.78 29.36
N LYS A 740 -14.54 -21.94 28.87
CA LYS A 740 -13.50 -22.75 29.52
C LYS A 740 -12.09 -22.39 29.07
N LEU A 741 -11.93 -21.42 28.16
CA LEU A 741 -10.63 -20.94 27.69
C LEU A 741 -9.71 -20.54 28.85
N PRO A 742 -10.15 -19.78 29.88
CA PRO A 742 -9.30 -19.39 31.01
C PRO A 742 -8.80 -20.59 31.83
N GLU A 743 -9.55 -21.70 31.85
CA GLU A 743 -9.17 -22.92 32.57
C GLU A 743 -8.24 -23.83 31.76
N LYS A 744 -8.54 -23.99 30.46
CA LYS A 744 -7.83 -24.92 29.57
C LYS A 744 -6.45 -24.40 29.19
N LEU A 745 -6.31 -23.11 28.94
CA LEU A 745 -5.08 -22.53 28.37
C LEU A 745 -3.84 -22.76 29.27
N PRO A 746 -3.89 -22.51 30.59
CA PRO A 746 -2.74 -22.80 31.46
C PRO A 746 -2.44 -24.31 31.60
N LEU A 747 -3.47 -25.16 31.56
CA LEU A 747 -3.30 -26.63 31.59
C LEU A 747 -2.64 -27.15 30.31
N LEU A 748 -3.03 -26.61 29.15
CA LEU A 748 -2.40 -26.91 27.87
C LEU A 748 -0.92 -26.49 27.91
N PHE A 749 -0.62 -25.28 28.37
CA PHE A 749 0.75 -24.82 28.53
C PHE A 749 1.57 -25.76 29.42
N ALA A 750 1.01 -26.21 30.55
CA ALA A 750 1.66 -27.19 31.41
C ALA A 750 1.96 -28.48 30.64
N SER A 751 1.01 -29.02 29.87
CA SER A 751 1.21 -30.24 29.08
C SER A 751 2.26 -30.12 27.97
N LEU A 752 2.38 -28.95 27.33
CA LEU A 752 3.33 -28.68 26.25
C LEU A 752 4.76 -28.47 26.75
N THR A 753 4.90 -28.13 28.03
CA THR A 753 6.17 -27.82 28.68
C THR A 753 6.60 -28.85 29.73
N SER A 754 5.81 -29.91 29.91
CA SER A 754 6.08 -31.05 30.81
C SER A 754 7.03 -32.08 30.21
#